data_AF-A0A024TQJ1-F1
#
_entry.id   AF-A0A024TQJ1-F1
#
_cell.length_a   1.000
_cell.length_b   1.000
_cell.length_c   1.000
_cell.angle_alpha   90.00
_cell.angle_beta   90.00
_cell.angle_gamma   90.00
#
_symmetry.space_group_name_H-M   'P 1'
#
loop_
_entity.id
_entity.type
_entity.pdbx_description
1 polymer ?
#
loop_
_entity_poly.entity_id
_entity_poly.type
_entity_poly.pdbx_seq_one_letter_code
_entity_poly.pdbx_strand_id
1 'polypeptide(L)'
;MTCLECRDVPCLDRLVSAHGRLGTGMWATFGVVAVVFFVRERAWRCRPSTVDATHSMEVLATWMALHQHRRRRHVYHDVERMLVQLAHSLDWIVFSAAPLQCLAMKASQGLVLWRTFPSPVQSGLVCVTGAGFVLLLSTVGCTTHVRNVKRHVLLPLCCEALFAVQVAGFAFAAMCPTEVCAVASSLAMRTPHTCTALEDGAIAIGGNLGMALLFYRTLYYKWHRHDDPRAVGFCLVPFTAALNGVVRTGAVLLHGLVAWETLEAFEDDCRVATASAATLYALVMIGLWRHHYQFQPFRGDGYAANNLYAAMFASAAYLSVVVAVAHGPGFDVFQTNSTVAWIAAAALYPGIVVAAYLFNAHVARDVAVPVRSVLGALDAASLRVKTVAALCLAQDNYDLSAWTNESLVAILDKLEYVETVPVEAFDGRAMAYALTATWTVARYAWHLTPLAVDEDSPDETFVPRHMWVKLAPSTCFDILHENVPATASAQARLRIVHASAVAMIEVPHATAQFMVARTLQEMFASGIGRLDLATLVRVVCVLCGAVESPPALASSAGLTLQRLCAVYSAADDIVPVVVADEANVEHLLRFLQRPRGAPLLRGHVQSAEVVTHLLRLAARHIQDAALNPSDSMPESSSTLFQAAWSNWHDQYFVSTALEETSLALHRAGENFTALHAARLAMTKTNRVTPPAPAPRPPKWASLRRPAAVRPTDGSKYLSREMWQVVLMRQSVRDEFAGAVQGLLHEGFAGHVGPGDLNGRGQRLLQKVLGMINTSPTLVLGHLHDSFPSVEVAYVRHLQLLAHLQGHDDEATPI
;
A
#
# COMPACT_ATOMS: atom_id res chain seq x y z
N MET A 1 54.87 48.19 28.99
CA MET A 1 53.99 48.63 30.08
C MET A 1 52.71 47.81 30.02
N THR A 2 52.64 46.88 30.96
CA THR A 2 51.49 46.11 31.49
C THR A 2 50.07 46.48 31.03
N CYS A 3 49.42 45.55 30.33
CA CYS A 3 47.99 45.27 30.45
C CYS A 3 47.85 43.80 30.87
N LEU A 4 48.19 43.52 32.12
CA LEU A 4 48.12 42.19 32.76
C LEU A 4 47.08 42.17 33.90
N GLU A 5 46.19 43.16 33.95
CA GLU A 5 45.13 43.30 34.95
C GLU A 5 43.75 43.24 34.29
N CYS A 6 43.40 42.06 33.77
CA CYS A 6 42.01 41.62 33.62
C CYS A 6 41.99 40.11 33.88
N ARG A 7 42.41 39.73 35.10
CA ARG A 7 42.39 38.36 35.61
C ARG A 7 41.28 38.22 36.66
N ASP A 8 40.12 38.79 36.39
CA ASP A 8 38.91 38.49 37.14
C ASP A 8 38.31 37.17 36.61
N VAL A 9 38.84 36.08 37.17
CA VAL A 9 38.40 34.68 37.03
C VAL A 9 36.86 34.47 37.12
N PRO A 10 36.06 35.22 37.92
CA PRO A 10 34.61 34.97 37.96
C PRO A 10 33.83 35.38 36.71
N CYS A 11 34.40 36.19 35.79
CA CYS A 11 33.74 36.54 34.54
C CYS A 11 33.91 35.45 33.46
N LEU A 12 35.07 34.81 33.42
CA LEU A 12 35.36 33.73 32.46
C LEU A 12 34.52 32.47 32.79
N ASP A 13 34.47 32.06 34.06
CA ASP A 13 33.65 30.92 34.50
C ASP A 13 32.15 31.15 34.29
N ARG A 14 31.68 32.40 34.47
CA ARG A 14 30.28 32.77 34.18
C ARG A 14 29.98 32.80 32.68
N LEU A 15 30.94 33.23 31.85
CA LEU A 15 30.82 33.17 30.39
C LEU A 15 30.78 31.71 29.92
N VAL A 16 31.72 30.87 30.36
CA VAL A 16 31.78 29.44 30.00
C VAL A 16 30.50 28.71 30.45
N SER A 17 30.01 28.98 31.68
CA SER A 17 28.72 28.45 32.16
C SER A 17 27.51 28.98 31.37
N ALA A 18 27.51 30.23 30.90
CA ALA A 18 26.43 30.79 30.10
C ALA A 18 26.43 30.26 28.66
N HIS A 19 27.61 30.05 28.07
CA HIS A 19 27.79 29.53 26.71
C HIS A 19 27.51 28.03 26.64
N GLY A 20 27.91 27.25 27.65
CA GLY A 20 27.50 25.85 27.81
C GLY A 20 25.97 25.68 27.92
N ARG A 21 25.26 26.66 28.51
CA ARG A 21 23.78 26.71 28.57
C ARG A 21 23.14 27.10 27.23
N LEU A 22 23.81 27.89 26.40
CA LEU A 22 23.33 28.29 25.07
C LEU A 22 23.53 27.19 24.02
N GLY A 23 24.69 26.50 24.05
CA GLY A 23 24.95 25.33 23.20
C GLY A 23 24.01 24.16 23.51
N THR A 24 23.75 23.88 24.78
CA THR A 24 22.72 22.89 25.19
C THR A 24 21.31 23.33 24.81
N GLY A 25 21.02 24.64 24.85
CA GLY A 25 19.76 25.21 24.36
C GLY A 25 19.50 24.93 22.88
N MET A 26 20.52 25.03 22.03
CA MET A 26 20.40 24.71 20.59
C MET A 26 20.11 23.24 20.33
N TRP A 27 20.85 22.32 20.99
CA TRP A 27 20.61 20.89 20.86
C TRP A 27 19.22 20.49 21.38
N ALA A 28 18.76 21.13 22.46
CA ALA A 28 17.40 20.96 22.97
C ALA A 28 16.35 21.46 21.96
N THR A 29 16.54 22.65 21.37
CA THR A 29 15.64 23.18 20.34
C THR A 29 15.61 22.28 19.11
N PHE A 30 16.77 21.82 18.63
CA PHE A 30 16.87 20.85 17.54
C PHE A 30 16.10 19.55 17.84
N GLY A 31 16.32 18.97 19.02
CA GLY A 31 15.64 17.75 19.46
C GLY A 31 14.12 17.93 19.55
N VAL A 32 13.66 19.03 20.16
CA VAL A 32 12.22 19.34 20.29
C VAL A 32 11.58 19.53 18.92
N VAL A 33 12.19 20.32 18.03
CA VAL A 33 11.65 20.55 16.68
C VAL A 33 11.58 19.25 15.88
N ALA A 34 12.59 18.40 15.96
CA ALA A 34 12.57 17.08 15.32
C ALA A 34 11.43 16.22 15.89
N VAL A 35 11.31 16.08 17.21
CA VAL A 35 10.24 15.28 17.83
C VAL A 35 8.85 15.81 17.47
N VAL A 36 8.64 17.12 17.57
CA VAL A 36 7.37 17.77 17.19
C VAL A 36 7.02 17.48 15.74
N PHE A 37 7.98 17.56 14.82
CA PHE A 37 7.76 17.26 13.41
C PHE A 37 7.35 15.79 13.19
N PHE A 38 8.11 14.84 13.73
CA PHE A 38 7.84 13.40 13.54
C PHE A 38 6.52 12.96 14.17
N VAL A 39 6.12 13.55 15.31
CA VAL A 39 4.82 13.29 15.94
C VAL A 39 3.68 13.89 15.13
N ARG A 40 3.81 15.16 14.70
CA ARG A 40 2.77 15.88 13.95
C ARG A 40 2.48 15.22 12.60
N GLU A 41 3.51 14.93 11.83
CA GLU A 41 3.38 14.33 10.48
C GLU A 41 3.21 12.81 10.52
N ARG A 42 3.15 12.21 11.72
CA ARG A 42 3.07 10.75 11.95
C ARG A 42 4.14 9.99 11.16
N ALA A 43 5.34 10.55 11.06
CA ALA A 43 6.36 10.11 10.10
C ALA A 43 6.76 8.64 10.28
N TRP A 44 6.67 8.11 11.52
CA TRP A 44 6.90 6.72 11.86
C TRP A 44 6.00 5.73 11.12
N ARG A 45 4.76 6.13 10.74
CA ARG A 45 3.85 5.28 9.96
C ARG A 45 4.26 5.15 8.50
N CYS A 46 5.07 6.07 7.99
CA CYS A 46 5.56 6.07 6.61
C CYS A 46 6.95 5.43 6.49
N ARG A 47 7.44 4.77 7.56
CA ARG A 47 8.67 4.00 7.50
C ARG A 47 8.46 2.79 6.57
N PRO A 48 9.29 2.62 5.53
CA PRO A 48 9.17 1.45 4.68
C PRO A 48 9.47 0.17 5.47
N SER A 49 8.69 -0.88 5.20
CA SER A 49 8.88 -2.20 5.79
C SER A 49 9.92 -3.03 5.02
N THR A 50 9.97 -2.91 3.70
CA THR A 50 10.88 -3.67 2.82
C THR A 50 11.39 -2.82 1.63
N VAL A 51 12.47 -3.29 0.97
CA VAL A 51 12.98 -2.68 -0.28
C VAL A 51 11.91 -2.72 -1.36
N ASP A 52 11.19 -3.82 -1.53
CA ASP A 52 10.17 -3.92 -2.57
C ASP A 52 8.97 -3.01 -2.33
N ALA A 53 8.61 -2.76 -1.07
CA ALA A 53 7.62 -1.74 -0.72
C ALA A 53 8.10 -0.32 -1.09
N THR A 54 9.41 -0.04 -0.97
CA THR A 54 9.95 1.25 -1.43
C THR A 54 9.98 1.38 -2.95
N HIS A 55 10.23 0.29 -3.67
CA HIS A 55 10.36 0.26 -5.13
C HIS A 55 9.17 -0.44 -5.79
N SER A 56 7.96 -0.17 -5.29
CA SER A 56 6.75 -0.78 -5.85
C SER A 56 6.64 -0.44 -7.34
N MET A 57 6.31 -1.44 -8.14
CA MET A 57 6.28 -1.30 -9.59
C MET A 57 5.17 -0.35 -10.04
N GLU A 58 4.05 -0.28 -9.30
CA GLU A 58 2.92 0.60 -9.62
C GLU A 58 3.30 2.07 -9.48
N VAL A 59 4.06 2.41 -8.43
CA VAL A 59 4.62 3.75 -8.29
C VAL A 59 5.55 4.02 -9.45
N LEU A 60 6.55 3.17 -9.71
CA LEU A 60 7.52 3.42 -10.79
C LEU A 60 6.87 3.55 -12.19
N ALA A 61 5.82 2.78 -12.48
CA ALA A 61 5.09 2.84 -13.74
C ALA A 61 4.31 4.14 -13.89
N THR A 62 3.62 4.58 -12.83
CA THR A 62 2.89 5.87 -12.83
C THR A 62 3.83 7.05 -13.09
N TRP A 63 5.05 6.97 -12.55
CA TRP A 63 6.08 7.98 -12.78
C TRP A 63 6.61 7.97 -14.21
N MET A 64 6.82 6.78 -14.78
CA MET A 64 7.18 6.64 -16.20
C MET A 64 6.09 7.23 -17.12
N ALA A 65 4.82 6.97 -16.83
CA ALA A 65 3.67 7.52 -17.55
C ALA A 65 3.65 9.06 -17.49
N LEU A 66 3.78 9.64 -16.29
CA LEU A 66 3.83 11.09 -16.08
C LEU A 66 5.00 11.75 -16.84
N HIS A 67 6.17 11.10 -16.85
CA HIS A 67 7.34 11.59 -17.56
C HIS A 67 7.12 11.58 -19.09
N GLN A 68 6.44 10.55 -19.60
CA GLN A 68 6.13 10.40 -21.02
C GLN A 68 5.10 11.43 -21.51
N HIS A 69 4.02 11.65 -20.75
CA HIS A 69 2.95 12.57 -21.10
C HIS A 69 3.37 14.04 -21.15
N ARG A 70 4.36 14.44 -20.34
CA ARG A 70 4.80 15.83 -20.22
C ARG A 70 6.24 16.00 -20.69
N ARG A 71 6.50 15.58 -21.94
CA ARG A 71 7.78 15.76 -22.65
C ARG A 71 8.28 17.21 -22.73
N ARG A 72 7.47 18.23 -22.40
CA ARG A 72 7.95 19.60 -22.26
C ARG A 72 8.76 19.73 -20.96
N ARG A 73 10.06 19.42 -21.05
CA ARG A 73 11.05 19.76 -20.03
C ARG A 73 11.01 21.27 -19.83
N HIS A 74 10.42 21.70 -18.72
CA HIS A 74 10.54 23.08 -18.29
C HIS A 74 11.91 23.26 -17.64
N VAL A 75 12.66 24.28 -18.07
CA VAL A 75 13.99 24.65 -17.55
C VAL A 75 14.05 24.66 -16.02
N TYR A 76 12.95 25.04 -15.36
CA TYR A 76 12.81 25.01 -13.90
C TYR A 76 13.05 23.63 -13.26
N HIS A 77 12.59 22.54 -13.89
CA HIS A 77 12.78 21.19 -13.37
C HIS A 77 14.23 20.72 -13.52
N ASP A 78 14.91 21.11 -14.61
CA ASP A 78 16.33 20.79 -14.79
C ASP A 78 17.21 21.53 -13.77
N VAL A 79 16.89 22.80 -13.49
CA VAL A 79 17.56 23.58 -12.42
C VAL A 79 17.33 22.94 -11.06
N GLU A 80 16.09 22.54 -10.73
CA GLU A 80 15.81 21.83 -9.49
C GLU A 80 16.66 20.57 -9.37
N ARG A 81 16.71 19.73 -10.42
CA ARG A 81 17.49 18.50 -10.45
C ARG A 81 18.98 18.78 -10.19
N MET A 82 19.56 19.78 -10.86
CA MET A 82 20.96 20.17 -10.67
C MET A 82 21.24 20.61 -9.23
N LEU A 83 20.38 21.46 -8.66
CA LEU A 83 20.54 21.93 -7.27
C LEU A 83 20.53 20.77 -6.26
N VAL A 84 19.76 19.74 -6.54
CA VAL A 84 19.56 18.60 -5.64
C VAL A 84 20.70 17.60 -5.78
N GLN A 85 21.18 17.36 -7.00
CA GLN A 85 22.41 16.61 -7.24
C GLN A 85 23.63 17.32 -6.63
N LEU A 86 23.68 18.65 -6.72
CA LEU A 86 24.70 19.45 -6.05
C LEU A 86 24.59 19.30 -4.53
N ALA A 87 23.39 19.39 -3.96
CA ALA A 87 23.16 19.18 -2.53
C ALA A 87 23.65 17.81 -2.06
N HIS A 88 23.36 16.75 -2.79
CA HIS A 88 23.89 15.42 -2.49
C HIS A 88 25.42 15.44 -2.50
N SER A 89 26.06 16.01 -3.51
CA SER A 89 27.53 16.10 -3.57
C SER A 89 28.12 16.89 -2.39
N LEU A 90 27.47 17.99 -1.98
CA LEU A 90 27.86 18.79 -0.82
C LEU A 90 27.68 18.04 0.50
N ASP A 91 26.72 17.12 0.61
CA ASP A 91 26.52 16.31 1.82
C ASP A 91 27.75 15.46 2.14
N TRP A 92 28.57 15.08 1.15
CA TRP A 92 29.86 14.42 1.40
C TRP A 92 30.76 15.26 2.30
N ILE A 93 30.87 16.55 1.97
CA ILE A 93 31.66 17.52 2.73
C ILE A 93 31.04 17.70 4.10
N VAL A 94 29.71 17.91 4.17
CA VAL A 94 29.03 18.18 5.45
C VAL A 94 29.16 17.03 6.44
N PHE A 95 28.94 15.78 6.02
CA PHE A 95 29.07 14.63 6.91
C PHE A 95 30.52 14.31 7.29
N SER A 96 31.48 14.68 6.44
CA SER A 96 32.90 14.45 6.70
C SER A 96 33.59 15.64 7.40
N ALA A 97 32.95 16.81 7.48
CA ALA A 97 33.58 18.06 7.94
C ALA A 97 34.02 18.01 9.40
N ALA A 98 33.15 17.54 10.31
CA ALA A 98 33.47 17.43 11.73
C ALA A 98 34.69 16.53 11.98
N PRO A 99 34.73 15.26 11.52
CA PRO A 99 35.88 14.42 11.77
C PRO A 99 37.13 14.91 11.01
N LEU A 100 37.01 15.41 9.77
CA LEU A 100 38.16 15.97 9.05
C LEU A 100 38.78 17.17 9.79
N GLN A 101 37.95 18.03 10.38
CA GLN A 101 38.42 19.15 11.19
C GLN A 101 39.23 18.66 12.41
N CYS A 102 38.73 17.67 13.15
CA CYS A 102 39.47 17.05 14.26
C CYS A 102 40.82 16.47 13.81
N LEU A 103 40.82 15.71 12.70
CA LEU A 103 42.03 15.07 12.19
C LEU A 103 43.06 16.10 11.73
N ALA A 104 42.61 17.14 11.02
CA ALA A 104 43.51 18.16 10.52
C ALA A 104 44.14 18.98 11.63
N MET A 105 43.37 19.42 12.63
CA MET A 105 43.95 20.14 13.77
C MET A 105 45.03 19.31 14.47
N LYS A 106 44.80 18.00 14.63
CA LYS A 106 45.76 17.10 15.24
C LYS A 106 47.01 16.88 14.38
N ALA A 107 46.83 16.67 13.07
CA ALA A 107 47.92 16.39 12.13
C ALA A 107 48.82 17.60 11.84
N SER A 108 48.27 18.81 11.93
CA SER A 108 48.94 20.06 11.52
C SER A 108 49.30 20.99 12.69
N GLN A 109 49.10 20.54 13.93
CA GLN A 109 49.30 21.35 15.14
C GLN A 109 48.46 22.63 15.15
N GLY A 110 47.16 22.52 14.83
CA GLY A 110 46.21 23.62 14.94
C GLY A 110 45.75 24.26 13.62
N LEU A 111 46.00 23.65 12.45
CA LEU A 111 45.34 24.09 11.22
C LEU A 111 43.84 23.78 11.29
N VAL A 112 43.08 24.85 11.24
CA VAL A 112 41.63 24.85 11.11
C VAL A 112 41.33 24.78 9.60
N LEU A 113 41.06 23.58 9.05
CA LEU A 113 40.79 23.37 7.60
C LEU A 113 39.66 24.27 7.12
N TRP A 114 38.58 24.24 7.87
CA TRP A 114 37.44 25.10 7.68
C TRP A 114 37.57 26.19 8.72
N ARG A 115 38.38 27.23 8.42
CA ARG A 115 38.25 28.46 9.20
C ARG A 115 36.78 28.83 9.14
N THR A 116 36.14 28.86 10.31
CA THR A 116 34.86 29.55 10.48
C THR A 116 35.04 30.91 9.80
N PHE A 117 34.38 31.08 8.66
CA PHE A 117 34.85 31.96 7.59
C PHE A 117 35.08 33.44 8.01
N PRO A 118 35.90 34.20 7.25
CA PRO A 118 36.35 35.53 7.61
C PRO A 118 35.31 36.61 7.27
N SER A 119 35.13 37.52 8.23
CA SER A 119 34.35 38.78 8.19
C SER A 119 32.85 38.70 8.51
N PRO A 120 32.33 39.65 9.33
CA PRO A 120 30.90 39.81 9.62
C PRO A 120 30.03 40.08 8.37
N VAL A 121 30.64 40.40 7.22
CA VAL A 121 29.95 40.58 5.93
C VAL A 121 29.42 39.25 5.39
N GLN A 122 30.13 38.13 5.60
CA GLN A 122 29.67 36.81 5.15
C GLN A 122 28.56 36.26 6.06
N SER A 123 28.69 36.42 7.38
CA SER A 123 27.63 36.11 8.35
C SER A 123 26.38 36.97 8.11
N GLY A 124 26.56 38.26 7.83
CA GLY A 124 25.51 39.17 7.42
C GLY A 124 24.84 38.75 6.11
N LEU A 125 25.60 38.31 5.11
CA LEU A 125 25.04 37.81 3.85
C LEU A 125 24.23 36.51 4.04
N VAL A 126 24.68 35.58 4.89
CA VAL A 126 23.92 34.35 5.23
C VAL A 126 22.66 34.66 6.03
N CYS A 127 22.72 35.57 7.00
CA CYS A 127 21.55 36.00 7.77
C CYS A 127 20.56 36.82 6.92
N VAL A 128 21.04 37.68 6.01
CA VAL A 128 20.21 38.48 5.09
C VAL A 128 19.60 37.62 4.00
N THR A 129 20.32 36.61 3.47
CA THR A 129 19.75 35.64 2.52
C THR A 129 18.77 34.69 3.21
N GLY A 130 19.02 34.28 4.46
CA GLY A 130 18.10 33.50 5.29
C GLY A 130 16.84 34.28 5.71
N ALA A 131 16.99 35.54 6.13
CA ALA A 131 15.87 36.44 6.44
C ALA A 131 15.09 36.82 5.17
N GLY A 132 15.79 37.06 4.07
CA GLY A 132 15.22 37.25 2.74
C GLY A 132 14.41 36.04 2.30
N PHE A 133 14.86 34.82 2.57
CA PHE A 133 14.13 33.57 2.33
C PHE A 133 12.86 33.45 3.18
N VAL A 134 12.94 33.79 4.47
CA VAL A 134 11.76 33.81 5.37
C VAL A 134 10.72 34.85 4.90
N LEU A 135 11.18 36.04 4.50
CA LEU A 135 10.33 37.10 3.95
C LEU A 135 9.73 36.71 2.58
N LEU A 136 10.50 36.13 1.65
CA LEU A 136 10.01 35.68 0.35
C LEU A 136 9.08 34.45 0.43
N LEU A 137 9.21 33.63 1.48
CA LEU A 137 8.29 32.54 1.74
C LEU A 137 6.92 33.04 2.19
N SER A 138 6.88 34.19 2.88
CA SER A 138 5.66 34.83 3.39
C SER A 138 4.89 35.68 2.37
N THR A 139 5.44 35.98 1.19
CA THR A 139 4.71 36.72 0.15
C THR A 139 3.61 35.85 -0.47
N VAL A 140 2.38 36.08 -0.01
CA VAL A 140 1.14 35.52 -0.53
C VAL A 140 0.67 36.43 -1.67
N GLY A 141 0.92 35.98 -2.90
CA GLY A 141 0.39 36.64 -4.08
C GLY A 141 1.49 37.12 -5.01
N CYS A 142 1.74 36.37 -6.07
CA CYS A 142 2.16 36.86 -7.37
C CYS A 142 2.12 35.71 -8.39
N THR A 143 2.15 36.10 -9.66
CA THR A 143 1.99 35.31 -10.90
C THR A 143 2.53 33.88 -10.91
N THR A 144 2.00 33.04 -11.82
CA THR A 144 2.42 31.64 -12.03
C THR A 144 3.94 31.46 -12.14
N HIS A 145 4.65 32.43 -12.72
CA HIS A 145 6.11 32.44 -12.80
C HIS A 145 6.80 32.54 -11.44
N VAL A 146 6.38 33.46 -10.58
CA VAL A 146 6.95 33.63 -9.23
C VAL A 146 6.73 32.36 -8.40
N ARG A 147 5.56 31.72 -8.54
CA ARG A 147 5.26 30.44 -7.90
C ARG A 147 6.19 29.32 -8.37
N ASN A 148 6.46 29.23 -9.66
CA ASN A 148 7.36 28.21 -10.23
C ASN A 148 8.83 28.45 -9.83
N VAL A 149 9.31 29.70 -9.86
CA VAL A 149 10.67 30.04 -9.38
C VAL A 149 10.82 29.72 -7.90
N LYS A 150 9.82 30.07 -7.08
CA LYS A 150 9.81 29.74 -5.65
C LYS A 150 9.87 28.22 -5.42
N ARG A 151 9.05 27.45 -6.13
CA ARG A 151 8.94 25.99 -5.98
C ARG A 151 10.17 25.23 -6.48
N HIS A 152 10.69 25.59 -7.66
CA HIS A 152 11.69 24.79 -8.37
C HIS A 152 13.11 25.36 -8.31
N VAL A 153 13.31 26.60 -7.85
CA VAL A 153 14.65 27.21 -7.76
C VAL A 153 14.97 27.59 -6.32
N LEU A 154 14.16 28.47 -5.71
CA LEU A 154 14.48 29.04 -4.40
C LEU A 154 14.39 28.01 -3.26
N LEU A 155 13.32 27.22 -3.21
CA LEU A 155 13.15 26.18 -2.19
C LEU A 155 14.25 25.11 -2.27
N PRO A 156 14.56 24.49 -3.43
CA PRO A 156 15.69 23.56 -3.54
C PRO A 156 17.04 24.19 -3.20
N LEU A 157 17.27 25.44 -3.63
CA LEU A 157 18.52 26.14 -3.32
C LEU A 157 18.72 26.31 -1.81
N CYS A 158 17.68 26.70 -1.07
CA CYS A 158 17.80 26.97 0.38
C CYS A 158 17.67 25.70 1.22
N CYS A 159 16.70 24.83 0.94
CA CYS A 159 16.41 23.64 1.73
C CYS A 159 17.28 22.42 1.38
N GLU A 160 18.00 22.43 0.24
CA GLU A 160 18.90 21.35 -0.16
C GLU A 160 20.35 21.83 -0.30
N ALA A 161 20.65 22.74 -1.22
CA ALA A 161 22.05 23.09 -1.54
C ALA A 161 22.72 23.91 -0.43
N LEU A 162 22.09 25.01 -0.01
CA LEU A 162 22.64 25.95 0.98
C LEU A 162 22.24 25.62 2.43
N PHE A 163 21.41 24.59 2.64
CA PHE A 163 20.83 24.29 3.96
C PHE A 163 21.88 24.16 5.07
N ALA A 164 22.93 23.37 4.85
CA ALA A 164 24.00 23.19 5.86
C ALA A 164 24.72 24.51 6.18
N VAL A 165 24.95 25.36 5.17
CA VAL A 165 25.62 26.65 5.35
C VAL A 165 24.73 27.62 6.13
N GLN A 166 23.43 27.63 5.83
CA GLN A 166 22.45 28.47 6.53
C GLN A 166 22.27 28.02 7.99
N VAL A 167 22.13 26.72 8.23
CA VAL A 167 22.05 26.16 9.59
C VAL A 167 23.34 26.46 10.36
N ALA A 168 24.51 26.31 9.75
CA ALA A 168 25.78 26.68 10.37
C ALA A 168 25.80 28.16 10.75
N GLY A 169 25.39 29.06 9.85
CA GLY A 169 25.32 30.50 10.12
C GLY A 169 24.43 30.85 11.31
N PHE A 170 23.23 30.26 11.38
CA PHE A 170 22.33 30.46 12.54
C PHE A 170 22.88 29.82 13.82
N ALA A 171 23.56 28.67 13.71
CA ALA A 171 24.21 28.03 14.84
C ALA A 171 25.34 28.89 15.42
N PHE A 172 26.16 29.48 14.57
CA PHE A 172 27.20 30.42 15.01
C PHE A 172 26.61 31.69 15.60
N ALA A 173 25.56 32.26 15.03
CA ALA A 173 24.86 33.41 15.61
C ALA A 173 24.29 33.09 17.00
N ALA A 174 23.82 31.86 17.21
CA ALA A 174 23.35 31.37 18.50
C ALA A 174 24.48 31.09 19.51
N MET A 175 25.68 30.73 19.04
CA MET A 175 26.85 30.44 19.88
C MET A 175 27.67 31.69 20.25
N CYS A 176 27.46 32.84 19.59
CA CYS A 176 28.00 34.16 19.91
C CYS A 176 29.50 34.20 20.32
N PRO A 177 30.46 34.21 19.37
CA PRO A 177 31.86 34.41 19.73
C PRO A 177 32.10 35.89 20.02
N THR A 178 32.18 36.24 21.30
CA THR A 178 32.53 37.57 21.82
C THR A 178 33.86 38.11 21.25
N GLU A 179 34.75 37.28 20.73
CA GLU A 179 35.99 37.70 20.07
C GLU A 179 35.80 38.36 18.69
N VAL A 180 34.67 38.09 17.99
CA VAL A 180 34.39 38.76 16.71
C VAL A 180 34.05 40.25 16.92
N CYS A 181 33.51 40.63 18.08
CA CYS A 181 33.32 42.03 18.46
C CYS A 181 34.66 42.73 18.76
N ALA A 182 35.67 42.01 19.27
CA ALA A 182 36.99 42.57 19.53
C ALA A 182 37.78 42.87 18.25
N VAL A 183 37.56 42.10 17.17
CA VAL A 183 38.21 42.35 15.87
C VAL A 183 37.41 43.34 15.02
N ALA A 184 36.07 43.33 15.07
CA ALA A 184 35.24 44.32 14.38
C ALA A 184 35.43 45.76 14.91
N SER A 185 35.72 45.91 16.20
CA SER A 185 36.06 47.20 16.81
C SER A 185 37.42 47.76 16.39
N SER A 186 38.26 46.96 15.71
CA SER A 186 39.54 47.44 15.17
C SER A 186 39.45 48.02 13.75
N LEU A 187 38.34 47.82 13.02
CA LEU A 187 38.26 48.13 11.58
C LEU A 187 37.04 48.94 11.11
N ALA A 188 36.08 49.27 11.98
CA ALA A 188 35.01 50.20 11.64
C ALA A 188 34.83 51.23 12.77
N MET A 189 35.11 52.50 12.43
CA MET A 189 34.81 53.74 13.14
C MET A 189 34.63 53.67 14.66
N ARG A 190 35.53 54.37 15.37
CA ARG A 190 35.42 54.75 16.80
C ARG A 190 34.01 55.22 17.18
N THR A 191 33.15 54.31 17.60
CA THR A 191 32.09 54.56 18.57
C THR A 191 32.20 53.49 19.66
N PRO A 192 32.36 53.87 20.94
CA PRO A 192 32.44 52.92 22.03
C PRO A 192 31.02 52.46 22.36
N HIS A 193 30.47 51.56 21.56
CA HIS A 193 29.34 50.75 22.01
C HIS A 193 29.93 49.51 22.66
N THR A 194 30.03 49.58 23.99
CA THR A 194 30.15 48.39 24.84
C THR A 194 28.97 47.48 24.51
N CYS A 195 29.21 46.32 23.88
CA CYS A 195 28.22 45.27 23.74
C CYS A 195 27.63 44.98 25.13
N THR A 196 26.36 45.33 25.30
CA THR A 196 25.65 45.00 26.54
C THR A 196 25.15 43.57 26.43
N ALA A 197 25.20 42.80 27.53
CA ALA A 197 24.74 41.42 27.61
C ALA A 197 23.27 41.20 27.12
N LEU A 198 22.50 42.28 26.95
CA LEU A 198 21.14 42.28 26.42
C LEU A 198 21.09 42.15 24.89
N GLU A 199 22.02 42.79 24.16
CA GLU A 199 22.11 42.74 22.69
C GLU A 199 22.64 41.38 22.23
N ASP A 200 23.61 40.83 22.94
CA ASP A 200 24.17 39.50 22.69
C ASP A 200 23.13 38.38 22.91
N GLY A 201 22.28 38.53 23.95
CA GLY A 201 21.17 37.62 24.21
C GLY A 201 20.11 37.64 23.11
N ALA A 202 19.80 38.81 22.53
CA ALA A 202 18.84 38.94 21.45
C ALA A 202 19.32 38.27 20.15
N ILE A 203 20.62 38.41 19.83
CA ILE A 203 21.24 37.75 18.68
C ILE A 203 21.22 36.23 18.86
N ALA A 204 21.55 35.74 20.06
CA ALA A 204 21.57 34.31 20.34
C ALA A 204 20.17 33.68 20.26
N ILE A 205 19.16 34.34 20.84
CA ILE A 205 17.74 33.93 20.75
C ILE A 205 17.27 33.96 19.29
N GLY A 206 17.60 35.03 18.55
CA GLY A 206 17.27 35.16 17.13
C GLY A 206 17.91 34.09 16.26
N GLY A 207 19.17 33.75 16.53
CA GLY A 207 19.89 32.65 15.88
C GLY A 207 19.22 31.30 16.11
N ASN A 208 18.86 30.99 17.36
CA ASN A 208 18.21 29.72 17.69
C ASN A 208 16.79 29.62 17.10
N LEU A 209 16.00 30.69 17.15
CA LEU A 209 14.68 30.74 16.52
C LEU A 209 14.76 30.62 14.99
N GLY A 210 15.74 31.30 14.37
CA GLY A 210 16.01 31.21 12.93
C GLY A 210 16.38 29.79 12.50
N MET A 211 17.26 29.12 13.26
CA MET A 211 17.61 27.72 13.05
C MET A 211 16.38 26.81 13.18
N ALA A 212 15.59 26.97 14.24
CA ALA A 212 14.38 26.16 14.47
C ALA A 212 13.36 26.30 13.32
N LEU A 213 13.11 27.53 12.87
CA LEU A 213 12.20 27.82 11.76
C LEU A 213 12.71 27.25 10.44
N LEU A 214 13.99 27.46 10.12
CA LEU A 214 14.61 26.94 8.90
C LEU A 214 14.60 25.41 8.89
N PHE A 215 14.95 24.79 10.02
CA PHE A 215 14.99 23.35 10.16
C PHE A 215 13.59 22.74 9.99
N TYR A 216 12.59 23.25 10.71
CA TYR A 216 11.20 22.78 10.58
C TYR A 216 10.68 22.96 9.14
N ARG A 217 10.92 24.11 8.52
CA ARG A 217 10.50 24.37 7.13
C ARG A 217 11.18 23.45 6.14
N THR A 218 12.45 23.14 6.37
CA THR A 218 13.20 22.20 5.52
C THR A 218 12.67 20.79 5.67
N LEU A 219 12.37 20.32 6.89
CA LEU A 219 11.72 19.03 7.10
C LEU A 219 10.35 18.97 6.41
N TYR A 220 9.54 20.02 6.56
CA TYR A 220 8.24 20.13 5.90
C TYR A 220 8.36 20.12 4.37
N TYR A 221 9.33 20.86 3.81
CA TYR A 221 9.63 20.86 2.39
C TYR A 221 10.02 19.45 1.91
N LYS A 222 11.00 18.81 2.58
CA LYS A 222 11.49 17.46 2.21
C LYS A 222 10.39 16.40 2.28
N TRP A 223 9.46 16.54 3.24
CA TRP A 223 8.33 15.64 3.39
C TRP A 223 7.32 15.74 2.24
N HIS A 224 6.92 16.96 1.88
CA HIS A 224 5.89 17.20 0.85
C HIS A 224 6.45 17.26 -0.57
N ARG A 225 7.77 17.26 -0.74
CA ARG A 225 8.43 17.22 -2.05
C ARG A 225 8.15 15.93 -2.82
N HIS A 226 7.83 14.84 -2.11
CA HIS A 226 7.43 13.56 -2.72
C HIS A 226 6.18 13.68 -3.60
N ASP A 227 5.33 14.68 -3.33
CA ASP A 227 4.08 14.90 -4.08
C ASP A 227 4.30 15.53 -5.47
N ASP A 228 5.52 15.90 -5.85
CA ASP A 228 5.81 16.51 -7.15
C ASP A 228 6.64 15.59 -8.06
N PRO A 229 5.97 14.78 -8.91
CA PRO A 229 6.65 13.75 -9.69
C PRO A 229 7.51 14.22 -10.86
N ARG A 230 7.68 15.54 -10.99
CA ARG A 230 8.13 16.16 -12.24
C ARG A 230 9.57 16.63 -12.24
N ALA A 231 10.19 16.78 -11.07
CA ALA A 231 11.42 17.57 -10.95
C ALA A 231 12.72 16.77 -10.81
N VAL A 232 12.68 15.51 -10.38
CA VAL A 232 13.90 14.70 -10.17
C VAL A 232 13.69 13.33 -10.79
N GLY A 233 14.67 12.85 -11.57
CA GLY A 233 14.64 11.51 -12.18
C GLY A 233 14.70 10.35 -11.18
N PHE A 234 14.73 10.67 -9.89
CA PHE A 234 14.71 9.73 -8.78
C PHE A 234 13.99 10.38 -7.59
N CYS A 235 13.36 9.58 -6.72
CA CYS A 235 12.57 10.09 -5.60
C CYS A 235 13.13 9.57 -4.29
N LEU A 236 13.29 10.46 -3.32
CA LEU A 236 13.66 10.07 -1.98
C LEU A 236 12.40 9.75 -1.17
N VAL A 237 12.40 8.62 -0.46
CA VAL A 237 11.32 8.28 0.49
C VAL A 237 11.20 9.41 1.54
N PRO A 238 10.00 9.96 1.81
CA PRO A 238 9.80 11.12 2.71
C PRO A 238 10.44 10.95 4.09
N PHE A 239 10.29 9.76 4.67
CA PHE A 239 10.90 9.41 5.95
C PHE A 239 12.43 9.53 5.91
N THR A 240 13.07 8.99 4.87
CA THR A 240 14.53 9.09 4.73
C THR A 240 14.98 10.52 4.39
N ALA A 241 14.18 11.28 3.63
CA ALA A 241 14.45 12.69 3.37
C ALA A 241 14.47 13.53 4.67
N ALA A 242 13.47 13.32 5.53
CA ALA A 242 13.41 13.94 6.84
C ALA A 242 14.57 13.48 7.74
N LEU A 243 14.87 12.18 7.77
CA LEU A 243 15.99 11.63 8.54
C LEU A 243 17.34 12.22 8.10
N ASN A 244 17.61 12.30 6.79
CA ASN A 244 18.81 12.95 6.26
C ASN A 244 18.87 14.43 6.67
N GLY A 245 17.73 15.13 6.69
CA GLY A 245 17.64 16.50 7.21
C GLY A 245 18.03 16.61 8.68
N VAL A 246 17.53 15.70 9.54
CA VAL A 246 17.89 15.64 10.98
C VAL A 246 19.39 15.41 11.15
N VAL A 247 19.94 14.43 10.46
CA VAL A 247 21.37 14.05 10.57
C VAL A 247 22.26 15.17 10.04
N ARG A 248 21.87 15.83 8.95
CA ARG A 248 22.62 16.96 8.39
C ARG A 248 22.68 18.14 9.36
N THR A 249 21.57 18.49 10.02
CA THR A 249 21.56 19.50 11.08
C THR A 249 22.45 19.07 12.24
N GLY A 250 22.33 17.83 12.71
CA GLY A 250 23.16 17.29 13.81
C GLY A 250 24.66 17.30 13.49
N ALA A 251 25.04 16.97 12.25
CA ALA A 251 26.43 17.01 11.79
C ALA A 251 27.01 18.44 11.82
N VAL A 252 26.22 19.44 11.41
CA VAL A 252 26.61 20.85 11.45
C VAL A 252 26.75 21.35 12.89
N LEU A 253 25.80 21.01 13.77
CA LEU A 253 25.87 21.36 15.20
C LEU A 253 27.08 20.70 15.88
N LEU A 254 27.37 19.44 15.55
CA LEU A 254 28.53 18.72 16.06
C LEU A 254 29.84 19.36 15.58
N HIS A 255 29.93 19.77 14.31
CA HIS A 255 31.09 20.49 13.81
C HIS A 255 31.32 21.82 14.55
N GLY A 256 30.23 22.57 14.83
CA GLY A 256 30.31 23.80 15.62
C GLY A 256 30.82 23.56 17.05
N LEU A 257 30.33 22.51 17.71
CA LEU A 257 30.80 22.11 19.04
C LEU A 257 32.29 21.75 19.04
N VAL A 258 32.71 20.90 18.10
CA VAL A 258 34.10 20.48 17.94
C VAL A 258 35.01 21.69 17.67
N ALA A 259 34.62 22.58 16.74
CA ALA A 259 35.39 23.76 16.42
C ALA A 259 35.55 24.71 17.63
N TRP A 260 34.51 24.80 18.48
CA TRP A 260 34.55 25.57 19.72
C TRP A 260 35.51 24.96 20.74
N GLU A 261 35.33 23.69 21.09
CA GLU A 261 36.17 23.01 22.10
C GLU A 261 37.66 23.03 21.72
N THR A 262 37.96 23.02 20.43
CA THR A 262 39.34 23.10 19.94
C THR A 262 40.00 24.48 20.04
N LEU A 263 39.22 25.56 20.20
CA LEU A 263 39.73 26.93 20.37
C LEU A 263 40.13 27.24 21.83
N GLU A 264 39.52 26.58 22.82
CA GLU A 264 39.73 26.88 24.25
C GLU A 264 40.88 26.11 24.94
N ALA A 265 41.77 25.45 24.17
CA ALA A 265 43.02 24.81 24.62
C ALA A 265 42.91 23.60 25.60
N PHE A 266 43.07 22.41 25.02
CA PHE A 266 43.75 21.20 25.55
C PHE A 266 43.75 20.92 27.08
N GLU A 267 42.65 20.37 27.60
CA GLU A 267 42.66 19.48 28.78
C GLU A 267 42.35 18.02 28.38
N ASP A 268 42.72 17.05 29.23
CA ASP A 268 42.48 15.62 28.99
C ASP A 268 40.97 15.27 28.89
N ASP A 269 40.11 16.05 29.55
CA ASP A 269 38.65 15.87 29.52
C ASP A 269 38.05 16.12 28.12
N CYS A 270 38.60 17.07 27.35
CA CYS A 270 38.19 17.32 25.96
C CYS A 270 38.51 16.13 25.03
N ARG A 271 39.52 15.31 25.36
CA ARG A 271 39.89 14.14 24.55
C ARG A 271 38.84 13.05 24.65
N VAL A 272 38.39 12.75 25.88
CA VAL A 272 37.35 11.76 26.13
C VAL A 272 36.01 12.21 25.53
N ALA A 273 35.68 13.50 25.67
CA ALA A 273 34.51 14.09 25.03
C ALA A 273 34.56 13.95 23.50
N THR A 274 35.67 14.33 22.87
CA THR A 274 35.87 14.20 21.41
C THR A 274 35.79 12.74 20.95
N ALA A 275 36.44 11.82 21.66
CA ALA A 275 36.41 10.40 21.32
C ALA A 275 35.00 9.81 21.46
N SER A 276 34.25 10.19 22.50
CA SER A 276 32.87 9.75 22.73
C SER A 276 31.91 10.29 21.66
N ALA A 277 32.03 11.58 21.31
CA ALA A 277 31.24 12.21 20.27
C ALA A 277 31.53 11.61 18.89
N ALA A 278 32.80 11.35 18.57
CA ALA A 278 33.20 10.67 17.35
C ALA A 278 32.70 9.23 17.29
N THR A 279 32.70 8.50 18.41
CA THR A 279 32.13 7.15 18.50
C THR A 279 30.62 7.16 18.27
N LEU A 280 29.89 8.07 18.92
CA LEU A 280 28.45 8.23 18.73
C LEU A 280 28.11 8.57 17.27
N TYR A 281 28.86 9.50 16.67
CA TYR A 281 28.68 9.89 15.28
C TYR A 281 28.98 8.74 14.30
N ALA A 282 30.03 7.94 14.58
CA ALA A 282 30.31 6.73 13.82
C ALA A 282 29.14 5.72 13.88
N LEU A 283 28.57 5.49 15.06
CA LEU A 283 27.41 4.60 15.23
C LEU A 283 26.18 5.09 14.46
N VAL A 284 25.91 6.40 14.48
CA VAL A 284 24.82 7.01 13.71
C VAL A 284 25.06 6.80 12.20
N MET A 285 26.27 7.04 11.71
CA MET A 285 26.59 6.88 10.29
C MET A 285 26.55 5.42 9.83
N ILE A 286 27.01 4.47 10.66
CA ILE A 286 26.87 3.03 10.39
C ILE A 286 25.39 2.64 10.35
N GLY A 287 24.57 3.14 11.27
CA GLY A 287 23.13 2.93 11.28
C GLY A 287 22.44 3.43 10.01
N LEU A 288 22.82 4.63 9.54
CA LEU A 288 22.32 5.21 8.30
C LEU A 288 22.80 4.47 7.06
N TRP A 289 24.06 4.01 7.05
CA TRP A 289 24.60 3.18 5.99
C TRP A 289 23.83 1.86 5.89
N ARG A 290 23.59 1.19 7.02
CA ARG A 290 22.76 -0.02 7.09
C ARG A 290 21.34 0.25 6.60
N HIS A 291 20.73 1.36 7.03
CA HIS A 291 19.39 1.78 6.58
C HIS A 291 19.36 2.00 5.06
N HIS A 292 20.35 2.69 4.49
CA HIS A 292 20.42 2.91 3.04
C HIS A 292 20.64 1.61 2.26
N TYR A 293 21.51 0.73 2.76
CA TYR A 293 21.71 -0.59 2.17
C TYR A 293 20.42 -1.42 2.17
N GLN A 294 19.69 -1.42 3.29
CA GLN A 294 18.47 -2.22 3.48
C GLN A 294 17.23 -1.68 2.79
N PHE A 295 17.16 -0.39 2.43
CA PHE A 295 15.92 0.19 1.89
C PHE A 295 16.11 0.89 0.53
N GLN A 296 17.34 1.14 0.09
CA GLN A 296 17.65 1.83 -1.17
C GLN A 296 16.72 3.04 -1.42
N PRO A 297 16.76 4.05 -0.54
CA PRO A 297 15.69 5.03 -0.39
C PRO A 297 15.50 5.97 -1.60
N PHE A 298 16.44 5.97 -2.55
CA PHE A 298 16.31 6.67 -3.83
C PHE A 298 15.69 5.74 -4.89
N ARG A 299 14.45 6.02 -5.30
CA ARG A 299 13.66 5.31 -6.32
C ARG A 299 14.04 5.70 -7.74
N GLY A 300 13.73 4.88 -8.74
CA GLY A 300 13.94 5.22 -10.15
C GLY A 300 15.42 5.22 -10.56
N ASP A 301 15.91 6.31 -11.14
CA ASP A 301 17.33 6.48 -11.55
C ASP A 301 18.27 6.72 -10.35
N GLY A 302 17.85 6.30 -9.16
CA GLY A 302 18.50 6.55 -7.88
C GLY A 302 19.78 5.75 -7.66
N TYR A 303 20.23 4.93 -8.61
CA TYR A 303 21.43 4.09 -8.48
C TYR A 303 22.66 4.89 -8.03
N ALA A 304 22.97 5.97 -8.74
CA ALA A 304 24.12 6.81 -8.41
C ALA A 304 23.95 7.48 -7.04
N ALA A 305 22.74 7.95 -6.71
CA ALA A 305 22.45 8.61 -5.44
C ALA A 305 22.54 7.64 -4.25
N ASN A 306 21.96 6.44 -4.36
CA ASN A 306 22.05 5.39 -3.34
C ASN A 306 23.51 5.03 -3.05
N ASN A 307 24.32 4.81 -4.09
CA ASN A 307 25.73 4.43 -3.92
C ASN A 307 26.58 5.59 -3.40
N LEU A 308 26.29 6.81 -3.84
CA LEU A 308 26.96 8.02 -3.36
C LEU A 308 26.71 8.22 -1.86
N TYR A 309 25.46 8.08 -1.38
CA TYR A 309 25.15 8.18 0.05
C TYR A 309 25.76 7.04 0.87
N ALA A 310 25.76 5.82 0.36
CA ALA A 310 26.44 4.70 1.03
C ALA A 310 27.94 5.00 1.22
N ALA A 311 28.59 5.54 0.19
CA ALA A 311 29.99 5.95 0.24
C ALA A 311 30.22 7.14 1.20
N MET A 312 29.30 8.12 1.24
CA MET A 312 29.35 9.24 2.19
C MET A 312 29.24 8.77 3.65
N PHE A 313 28.29 7.89 3.97
CA PHE A 313 28.13 7.40 5.33
C PHE A 313 29.29 6.52 5.75
N ALA A 314 29.83 5.68 4.86
CA ALA A 314 31.03 4.93 5.11
C ALA A 314 32.26 5.83 5.33
N SER A 315 32.40 6.89 4.52
CA SER A 315 33.44 7.91 4.68
C SER A 315 33.36 8.58 6.04
N ALA A 316 32.19 9.12 6.40
CA ALA A 316 31.97 9.80 7.67
C ALA A 316 32.17 8.86 8.87
N ALA A 317 31.66 7.62 8.79
CA ALA A 317 31.86 6.60 9.82
C ALA A 317 33.35 6.28 10.01
N TYR A 318 34.08 6.03 8.91
CA TYR A 318 35.50 5.73 8.95
C TYR A 318 36.30 6.87 9.58
N LEU A 319 36.13 8.10 9.09
CA LEU A 319 36.84 9.26 9.60
C LEU A 319 36.56 9.46 11.10
N SER A 320 35.33 9.20 11.54
CA SER A 320 34.94 9.28 12.95
C SER A 320 35.56 8.18 13.81
N VAL A 321 35.69 6.96 13.28
CA VAL A 321 36.44 5.89 13.94
C VAL A 321 37.91 6.26 14.07
N VAL A 322 38.52 6.83 13.03
CA VAL A 322 39.92 7.31 13.10
C VAL A 322 40.06 8.40 14.17
N VAL A 323 39.13 9.36 14.25
CA VAL A 323 39.11 10.38 15.31
C VAL A 323 38.99 9.74 16.70
N ALA A 324 38.07 8.80 16.88
CA ALA A 324 37.83 8.11 18.15
C ALA A 324 39.06 7.31 18.61
N VAL A 325 39.74 6.62 17.69
CA VAL A 325 40.98 5.88 17.99
C VAL A 325 42.12 6.85 18.30
N ALA A 326 42.29 7.91 17.51
CA ALA A 326 43.37 8.88 17.68
C ALA A 326 43.25 9.73 18.95
N HIS A 327 42.04 9.90 19.50
CA HIS A 327 41.78 10.62 20.75
C HIS A 327 41.47 9.70 21.95
N GLY A 328 41.47 8.39 21.74
CA GLY A 328 41.18 7.38 22.76
C GLY A 328 42.30 6.33 22.85
N PRO A 329 42.01 5.03 22.60
CA PRO A 329 42.95 3.94 22.90
C PRO A 329 44.21 3.92 22.02
N GLY A 330 44.19 4.58 20.86
CA GLY A 330 45.34 4.69 19.95
C GLY A 330 46.13 5.98 20.08
N PHE A 331 45.84 6.81 21.09
CA PHE A 331 46.41 8.15 21.25
C PHE A 331 47.94 8.14 21.20
N ASP A 332 48.58 7.27 21.98
CA ASP A 332 50.04 7.18 22.04
C ASP A 332 50.65 6.80 20.69
N VAL A 333 50.01 5.92 19.93
CA VAL A 333 50.47 5.48 18.60
C VAL A 333 50.39 6.61 17.57
N PHE A 334 49.30 7.37 17.56
CA PHE A 334 49.13 8.52 16.66
C PHE A 334 50.00 9.73 17.08
N GLN A 335 50.44 9.80 18.34
CA GLN A 335 51.32 10.86 18.84
C GLN A 335 52.81 10.53 18.64
N THR A 336 53.24 9.28 18.90
CA THR A 336 54.66 8.87 18.87
C THR A 336 55.12 8.35 17.50
N ASN A 337 54.29 7.59 16.78
CA ASN A 337 54.57 7.06 15.44
C ASN A 337 53.73 7.79 14.38
N SER A 338 53.60 9.11 14.54
CA SER A 338 52.60 9.94 13.88
C SER A 338 52.54 9.71 12.37
N THR A 339 53.67 9.74 11.67
CA THR A 339 53.67 9.66 10.20
C THR A 339 53.15 8.33 9.67
N VAL A 340 53.54 7.20 10.27
CA VAL A 340 53.16 5.86 9.78
C VAL A 340 51.68 5.58 10.06
N ALA A 341 51.20 5.93 11.26
CA ALA A 341 49.80 5.75 11.63
C ALA A 341 48.86 6.62 10.76
N TRP A 342 49.24 7.88 10.49
CA TRP A 342 48.49 8.76 9.60
C TRP A 342 48.52 8.30 8.14
N ILE A 343 49.67 7.83 7.63
CA ILE A 343 49.76 7.26 6.27
C ILE A 343 48.89 6.01 6.14
N ALA A 344 48.91 5.10 7.13
CA ALA A 344 48.08 3.90 7.10
C ALA A 344 46.58 4.25 7.11
N ALA A 345 46.15 5.19 7.96
CA ALA A 345 44.78 5.66 8.00
C ALA A 345 44.36 6.36 6.70
N ALA A 346 45.24 7.15 6.07
CA ALA A 346 44.98 7.78 4.78
C ALA A 346 44.91 6.76 3.64
N ALA A 347 45.77 5.74 3.64
CA ALA A 347 45.83 4.71 2.61
C ALA A 347 44.60 3.79 2.62
N LEU A 348 44.02 3.52 3.79
CA LEU A 348 42.85 2.64 3.92
C LEU A 348 41.53 3.32 3.51
N TYR A 349 41.44 4.65 3.63
CA TYR A 349 40.25 5.44 3.31
C TYR A 349 39.67 5.18 1.90
N PRO A 350 40.43 5.28 0.78
CA PRO A 350 39.87 5.05 -0.55
C PRO A 350 39.36 3.61 -0.71
N GLY A 351 40.03 2.63 -0.10
CA GLY A 351 39.60 1.24 -0.13
C GLY A 351 38.21 1.04 0.50
N ILE A 352 37.96 1.66 1.66
CA ILE A 352 36.67 1.60 2.35
C ILE A 352 35.56 2.30 1.55
N VAL A 353 35.86 3.47 1.01
CA VAL A 353 34.89 4.24 0.21
C VAL A 353 34.49 3.47 -1.06
N VAL A 354 35.47 2.91 -1.78
CA VAL A 354 35.21 2.10 -2.98
C VAL A 354 34.47 0.81 -2.61
N ALA A 355 34.86 0.12 -1.54
CA ALA A 355 34.18 -1.08 -1.07
C ALA A 355 32.71 -0.81 -0.71
N ALA A 356 32.44 0.27 0.02
CA ALA A 356 31.08 0.68 0.38
C ALA A 356 30.23 1.01 -0.85
N TYR A 357 30.81 1.70 -1.83
CA TYR A 357 30.15 1.99 -3.11
C TYR A 357 29.81 0.70 -3.86
N LEU A 358 30.79 -0.20 -4.04
CA LEU A 358 30.60 -1.44 -4.80
C LEU A 358 29.62 -2.41 -4.11
N PHE A 359 29.69 -2.51 -2.78
CA PHE A 359 28.77 -3.34 -2.01
C PHE A 359 27.33 -2.85 -2.12
N ASN A 360 27.10 -1.54 -2.04
CA ASN A 360 25.77 -0.98 -2.25
C ASN A 360 25.32 -1.06 -3.71
N ALA A 361 26.24 -0.90 -4.67
CA ALA A 361 25.97 -0.97 -6.10
C ALA A 361 25.39 -2.32 -6.51
N HIS A 362 25.84 -3.41 -5.89
CA HIS A 362 25.30 -4.74 -6.15
C HIS A 362 23.79 -4.79 -5.87
N VAL A 363 23.34 -4.31 -4.71
CA VAL A 363 21.91 -4.27 -4.33
C VAL A 363 21.15 -3.21 -5.12
N ALA A 364 21.73 -2.03 -5.31
CA ALA A 364 21.09 -0.93 -6.02
C ALA A 364 20.80 -1.28 -7.50
N ARG A 365 21.60 -2.15 -8.12
CA ARG A 365 21.42 -2.56 -9.52
C ARG A 365 20.11 -3.32 -9.75
N ASP A 366 19.69 -4.12 -8.77
CA ASP A 366 18.50 -4.99 -8.91
C ASP A 366 17.18 -4.21 -8.78
N VAL A 367 17.23 -3.04 -8.14
CA VAL A 367 16.05 -2.19 -7.89
C VAL A 367 16.03 -0.92 -8.74
N ALA A 368 17.16 -0.53 -9.34
CA ALA A 368 17.25 0.68 -10.14
C ALA A 368 16.41 0.57 -11.43
N VAL A 369 15.53 1.56 -11.63
CA VAL A 369 14.75 1.71 -12.86
C VAL A 369 15.11 3.05 -13.48
N PRO A 370 16.04 3.08 -14.44
CA PRO A 370 16.51 4.34 -15.02
C PRO A 370 15.36 5.06 -15.75
N VAL A 371 15.35 6.38 -15.69
CA VAL A 371 14.37 7.20 -16.42
C VAL A 371 14.68 7.11 -17.90
N ARG A 372 13.98 6.20 -18.58
CA ARG A 372 14.04 5.98 -20.02
C ARG A 372 12.66 6.23 -20.63
N SER A 373 12.62 6.44 -21.94
CA SER A 373 11.36 6.33 -22.66
C SER A 373 10.82 4.91 -22.54
N VAL A 374 9.50 4.72 -22.59
CA VAL A 374 8.88 3.39 -22.53
C VAL A 374 9.53 2.42 -23.53
N LEU A 375 9.78 2.88 -24.77
CA LEU A 375 10.44 2.07 -25.80
C LEU A 375 11.86 1.63 -25.39
N GLY A 376 12.67 2.55 -24.85
CA GLY A 376 14.03 2.23 -24.40
C GLY A 376 14.09 1.48 -23.06
N ALA A 377 12.99 1.47 -22.31
CA ALA A 377 12.83 0.66 -21.11
C ALA A 377 12.49 -0.81 -21.45
N LEU A 378 11.71 -1.04 -22.51
CA LEU A 378 11.43 -2.40 -23.01
C LEU A 378 12.68 -3.11 -23.57
N ASP A 379 13.66 -2.35 -24.08
CA ASP A 379 14.96 -2.87 -24.52
C ASP A 379 15.96 -3.12 -23.38
N ALA A 380 15.61 -2.78 -22.13
CA ALA A 380 16.54 -2.91 -21.02
C ALA A 380 16.84 -4.38 -20.71
N ALA A 381 18.08 -4.69 -20.32
CA ALA A 381 18.44 -6.05 -19.91
C ALA A 381 17.75 -6.51 -18.61
N SER A 382 17.34 -5.57 -17.75
CA SER A 382 16.67 -5.87 -16.48
C SER A 382 15.18 -6.17 -16.69
N LEU A 383 14.74 -7.35 -16.24
CA LEU A 383 13.33 -7.76 -16.28
C LEU A 383 12.44 -6.76 -15.52
N ARG A 384 12.88 -6.26 -14.35
CA ARG A 384 12.12 -5.27 -13.55
C ARG A 384 11.81 -4.01 -14.35
N VAL A 385 12.78 -3.52 -15.14
CA VAL A 385 12.61 -2.32 -15.99
C VAL A 385 11.60 -2.58 -17.10
N LYS A 386 11.68 -3.74 -17.76
CA LYS A 386 10.70 -4.16 -18.78
C LYS A 386 9.29 -4.28 -18.19
N THR A 387 9.18 -4.88 -17.01
CA THR A 387 7.91 -5.07 -16.30
C THR A 387 7.27 -3.74 -15.91
N VAL A 388 8.05 -2.77 -15.42
CA VAL A 388 7.55 -1.42 -15.13
C VAL A 388 7.08 -0.71 -16.40
N ALA A 389 7.80 -0.87 -17.52
CA ALA A 389 7.40 -0.31 -18.80
C ALA A 389 6.12 -0.95 -19.35
N ALA A 390 5.98 -2.28 -19.20
CA ALA A 390 4.75 -2.98 -19.54
C ALA A 390 3.58 -2.52 -18.66
N LEU A 391 3.77 -2.41 -17.35
CA LEU A 391 2.73 -1.88 -16.45
C LEU A 391 2.33 -0.45 -16.83
N CYS A 392 3.28 0.41 -17.21
CA CYS A 392 3.00 1.77 -17.70
C CYS A 392 2.07 1.76 -18.92
N LEU A 393 2.25 0.81 -19.85
CA LEU A 393 1.39 0.64 -21.03
C LEU A 393 0.03 0.01 -20.70
N ALA A 394 -0.04 -0.81 -19.65
CA ALA A 394 -1.26 -1.48 -19.20
C ALA A 394 -2.20 -0.57 -18.39
N GLN A 395 -1.76 0.63 -17.98
CA GLN A 395 -2.57 1.56 -17.20
C GLN A 395 -3.66 2.25 -18.06
N ASP A 396 -4.89 2.29 -17.56
CA ASP A 396 -6.05 2.89 -18.25
C ASP A 396 -5.89 4.37 -18.60
N ASN A 397 -5.12 5.10 -17.80
CA ASN A 397 -4.92 6.54 -17.95
C ASN A 397 -3.76 6.89 -18.89
N TYR A 398 -3.07 5.89 -19.45
CA TYR A 398 -1.94 6.13 -20.35
C TYR A 398 -2.46 6.45 -21.76
N ASP A 399 -2.11 7.62 -22.27
CA ASP A 399 -2.59 8.09 -23.59
C ASP A 399 -1.79 7.46 -24.72
N LEU A 400 -2.32 6.34 -25.22
CA LEU A 400 -1.82 5.66 -26.42
C LEU A 400 -2.12 6.46 -27.71
N SER A 401 -3.06 7.42 -27.69
CA SER A 401 -3.38 8.24 -28.86
C SER A 401 -2.26 9.17 -29.29
N ALA A 402 -1.38 9.52 -28.36
CA ALA A 402 -0.21 10.35 -28.63
C ALA A 402 0.88 9.65 -29.46
N TRP A 403 0.75 8.34 -29.71
CA TRP A 403 1.76 7.54 -30.43
C TRP A 403 1.38 7.30 -31.88
N THR A 404 2.39 7.22 -32.75
CA THR A 404 2.20 6.82 -34.16
C THR A 404 2.02 5.31 -34.26
N ASN A 405 1.27 4.85 -35.27
CA ASN A 405 1.05 3.42 -35.53
C ASN A 405 2.36 2.63 -35.65
N GLU A 406 3.39 3.17 -36.33
CA GLU A 406 4.73 2.55 -36.42
C GLU A 406 5.38 2.34 -35.04
N SER A 407 5.23 3.32 -34.14
CA SER A 407 5.78 3.21 -32.78
C SER A 407 5.04 2.17 -31.95
N LEU A 408 3.72 2.03 -32.14
CA LEU A 408 2.91 1.02 -31.46
C LEU A 408 3.26 -0.39 -31.92
N VAL A 409 3.47 -0.60 -33.23
CA VAL A 409 3.96 -1.90 -33.75
C VAL A 409 5.34 -2.23 -33.17
N ALA A 410 6.27 -1.26 -33.13
CA ALA A 410 7.58 -1.47 -32.52
C ALA A 410 7.53 -1.80 -31.02
N ILE A 411 6.54 -1.25 -30.29
CA ILE A 411 6.27 -1.62 -28.89
C ILE A 411 5.80 -3.07 -28.81
N LEU A 412 4.89 -3.49 -29.69
CA LEU A 412 4.36 -4.87 -29.72
C LEU A 412 5.44 -5.90 -30.01
N ASP A 413 6.40 -5.59 -30.89
CA ASP A 413 7.55 -6.45 -31.13
C ASP A 413 8.46 -6.55 -29.90
N LYS A 414 8.66 -5.46 -29.17
CA LYS A 414 9.45 -5.49 -27.94
C LYS A 414 8.74 -6.19 -26.78
N LEU A 415 7.42 -6.27 -26.79
CA LEU A 415 6.61 -6.99 -25.80
C LEU A 415 6.63 -8.52 -26.02
N GLU A 416 7.24 -9.02 -27.11
CA GLU A 416 7.42 -10.45 -27.38
C GLU A 416 8.19 -11.19 -26.28
N TYR A 417 8.93 -10.46 -25.43
CA TYR A 417 9.59 -11.06 -24.27
C TYR A 417 8.64 -11.80 -23.32
N VAL A 418 7.32 -11.53 -23.38
CA VAL A 418 6.24 -12.33 -22.74
C VAL A 418 6.49 -13.83 -22.89
N GLU A 419 6.92 -14.30 -24.06
CA GLU A 419 7.13 -15.73 -24.34
C GLU A 419 8.30 -16.33 -23.55
N THR A 420 9.16 -15.49 -22.99
CA THR A 420 10.40 -15.88 -22.30
C THR A 420 10.39 -15.59 -20.80
N VAL A 421 9.37 -14.90 -20.29
CA VAL A 421 9.30 -14.54 -18.85
C VAL A 421 8.92 -15.78 -18.02
N PRO A 422 9.65 -16.07 -16.92
CA PRO A 422 9.22 -17.09 -15.96
C PRO A 422 7.88 -16.74 -15.32
N VAL A 423 6.96 -17.70 -15.22
CA VAL A 423 5.62 -17.51 -14.61
C VAL A 423 5.71 -17.01 -13.17
N GLU A 424 6.71 -17.44 -12.40
CA GLU A 424 6.89 -17.06 -11.00
C GLU A 424 7.54 -15.67 -10.81
N ALA A 425 7.99 -15.03 -11.89
CA ALA A 425 8.74 -13.77 -11.79
C ALA A 425 7.88 -12.65 -11.18
N PHE A 426 8.33 -12.14 -10.03
CA PHE A 426 7.64 -11.11 -9.24
C PHE A 426 6.19 -11.47 -8.91
N ASP A 427 5.97 -12.69 -8.41
CA ASP A 427 4.64 -13.22 -8.09
C ASP A 427 3.70 -13.17 -9.30
N GLY A 428 4.20 -13.57 -10.48
CA GLY A 428 3.44 -13.58 -11.74
C GLY A 428 3.11 -12.21 -12.32
N ARG A 429 3.48 -11.10 -11.66
CA ARG A 429 3.17 -9.74 -12.13
C ARG A 429 3.87 -9.39 -13.43
N ALA A 430 5.11 -9.87 -13.65
CA ALA A 430 5.82 -9.57 -14.89
C ALA A 430 5.09 -10.09 -16.12
N MET A 431 4.65 -11.35 -16.08
CA MET A 431 3.87 -11.96 -17.14
C MET A 431 2.52 -11.26 -17.29
N ALA A 432 1.79 -11.08 -16.19
CA ALA A 432 0.48 -10.44 -16.21
C ALA A 432 0.51 -9.02 -16.82
N TYR A 433 1.45 -8.17 -16.39
CA TYR A 433 1.58 -6.81 -16.94
C TYR A 433 1.98 -6.81 -18.40
N ALA A 434 2.83 -7.75 -18.82
CA ALA A 434 3.26 -7.84 -20.21
C ALA A 434 2.14 -8.36 -21.13
N LEU A 435 1.31 -9.32 -20.67
CA LEU A 435 0.11 -9.78 -21.36
C LEU A 435 -0.92 -8.65 -21.52
N THR A 436 -1.23 -7.95 -20.42
CA THR A 436 -2.16 -6.81 -20.44
C THR A 436 -1.65 -5.69 -21.34
N ALA A 437 -0.36 -5.34 -21.25
CA ALA A 437 0.24 -4.32 -22.12
C ALA A 437 0.14 -4.69 -23.60
N THR A 438 0.42 -5.96 -23.94
CA THR A 438 0.33 -6.45 -25.32
C THR A 438 -1.08 -6.33 -25.85
N TRP A 439 -2.08 -6.74 -25.05
CA TRP A 439 -3.49 -6.57 -25.38
C TRP A 439 -3.88 -5.09 -25.57
N THR A 440 -3.56 -4.23 -24.61
CA THR A 440 -3.93 -2.80 -24.64
C THR A 440 -3.33 -2.09 -25.86
N VAL A 441 -2.05 -2.34 -26.15
CA VAL A 441 -1.38 -1.75 -27.32
C VAL A 441 -1.92 -2.34 -28.62
N ALA A 442 -2.16 -3.65 -28.70
CA ALA A 442 -2.69 -4.31 -29.89
C ALA A 442 -4.10 -3.81 -30.25
N ARG A 443 -4.96 -3.61 -29.24
CA ARG A 443 -6.31 -3.04 -29.42
C ARG A 443 -6.27 -1.63 -29.98
N TYR A 444 -5.21 -0.87 -29.68
CA TYR A 444 -5.05 0.49 -30.17
C TYR A 444 -4.38 0.55 -31.56
N ALA A 445 -3.41 -0.34 -31.81
CA ALA A 445 -2.63 -0.33 -33.04
C ALA A 445 -3.35 -0.97 -34.23
N TRP A 446 -4.18 -1.98 -33.98
CA TRP A 446 -4.74 -2.84 -35.02
C TRP A 446 -6.26 -2.81 -35.07
N HIS A 447 -6.79 -2.93 -36.29
CA HIS A 447 -8.18 -3.22 -36.53
C HIS A 447 -8.33 -4.72 -36.33
N LEU A 448 -8.73 -5.10 -35.12
CA LEU A 448 -8.87 -6.48 -34.75
C LEU A 448 -10.15 -7.04 -35.36
N THR A 449 -10.00 -7.90 -36.36
CA THR A 449 -11.11 -8.74 -36.80
C THR A 449 -11.38 -9.79 -35.72
N PRO A 450 -12.66 -10.04 -35.37
CA PRO A 450 -12.99 -11.19 -34.55
C PRO A 450 -12.33 -12.42 -35.18
N LEU A 451 -11.66 -13.24 -34.38
CA LEU A 451 -11.02 -14.45 -34.88
C LEU A 451 -12.11 -15.28 -35.59
N ALA A 452 -12.07 -15.28 -36.92
CA ALA A 452 -13.01 -16.01 -37.77
C ALA A 452 -12.78 -17.50 -37.53
N VAL A 453 -13.67 -18.10 -36.76
CA VAL A 453 -13.77 -19.53 -36.53
C VAL A 453 -15.25 -19.82 -36.59
N ASP A 454 -15.63 -20.72 -37.49
CA ASP A 454 -17.00 -21.11 -37.81
C ASP A 454 -17.91 -21.04 -36.58
N GLU A 455 -18.89 -20.14 -36.61
CA GLU A 455 -20.02 -20.15 -35.67
C GLU A 455 -20.81 -21.48 -35.77
N ASP A 456 -20.56 -22.25 -36.84
CA ASP A 456 -21.16 -23.55 -37.15
C ASP A 456 -20.32 -24.77 -36.69
N SER A 457 -19.17 -24.57 -36.03
CA SER A 457 -18.46 -25.69 -35.38
C SER A 457 -19.08 -25.98 -34.01
N PRO A 458 -19.69 -27.17 -33.79
CA PRO A 458 -20.39 -27.52 -32.56
C PRO A 458 -19.39 -27.98 -31.48
N ASP A 459 -18.34 -27.20 -31.23
CA ASP A 459 -17.50 -27.43 -30.05
C ASP A 459 -18.31 -26.94 -28.83
N GLU A 460 -19.12 -27.84 -28.26
CA GLU A 460 -19.99 -27.65 -27.08
C GLU A 460 -19.25 -27.16 -25.82
N THR A 461 -17.93 -27.02 -25.87
CA THR A 461 -17.04 -26.71 -24.73
C THR A 461 -16.85 -25.22 -24.47
N PHE A 462 -17.18 -24.33 -25.42
CA PHE A 462 -16.91 -22.88 -25.30
C PHE A 462 -18.16 -22.05 -25.00
N VAL A 463 -17.99 -21.01 -24.18
CA VAL A 463 -19.11 -20.14 -23.79
C VAL A 463 -19.40 -19.07 -24.85
N PRO A 464 -20.68 -18.84 -25.22
CA PRO A 464 -21.04 -17.78 -26.17
C PRO A 464 -20.70 -16.36 -25.69
N ARG A 465 -20.23 -15.50 -26.60
CA ARG A 465 -19.78 -14.12 -26.27
C ARG A 465 -20.86 -13.24 -25.63
N HIS A 466 -22.11 -13.43 -26.02
CA HIS A 466 -23.24 -12.64 -25.53
C HIS A 466 -23.60 -12.92 -24.05
N MET A 467 -22.95 -13.92 -23.43
CA MET A 467 -23.12 -14.21 -22.01
C MET A 467 -22.58 -13.09 -21.12
N TRP A 468 -21.59 -12.31 -21.57
CA TRP A 468 -21.06 -11.20 -20.78
C TRP A 468 -22.05 -10.03 -20.67
N VAL A 469 -22.34 -9.57 -19.45
CA VAL A 469 -23.27 -8.47 -19.18
C VAL A 469 -22.54 -7.13 -19.12
N LYS A 470 -22.78 -6.23 -20.06
CA LYS A 470 -22.23 -4.85 -20.03
C LYS A 470 -23.17 -3.92 -19.25
N LEU A 471 -22.73 -3.37 -18.12
CA LEU A 471 -23.52 -2.47 -17.25
C LEU A 471 -23.36 -0.97 -17.55
N ALA A 472 -22.35 -0.59 -18.34
CA ALA A 472 -22.11 0.75 -18.83
C ALA A 472 -21.25 0.67 -20.10
N PRO A 473 -21.21 1.70 -20.96
CA PRO A 473 -20.10 1.89 -21.87
C PRO A 473 -18.89 2.21 -21.00
N SER A 474 -18.23 1.18 -20.46
CA SER A 474 -16.84 1.33 -20.07
C SER A 474 -16.15 1.92 -21.29
N THR A 475 -15.41 3.00 -21.10
CA THR A 475 -14.63 3.81 -22.06
C THR A 475 -13.72 3.03 -23.04
N CYS A 476 -13.79 1.70 -23.06
CA CYS A 476 -12.99 0.78 -23.86
C CYS A 476 -13.61 0.32 -25.19
N PHE A 477 -14.87 0.61 -25.51
CA PHE A 477 -15.51 -0.01 -26.70
C PHE A 477 -15.67 0.88 -27.94
N ASP A 478 -15.44 2.19 -27.85
CA ASP A 478 -15.52 3.08 -29.03
C ASP A 478 -14.18 3.81 -29.21
N ILE A 479 -13.24 3.20 -29.94
CA ILE A 479 -12.03 3.89 -30.40
C ILE A 479 -12.19 4.20 -31.89
N LEU A 480 -12.43 5.48 -32.19
CA LEU A 480 -12.52 6.09 -33.53
C LEU A 480 -11.12 6.38 -34.14
N HIS A 481 -10.15 5.48 -33.98
CA HIS A 481 -8.85 5.63 -34.64
C HIS A 481 -8.80 4.85 -35.95
N GLU A 482 -8.15 5.43 -36.97
CA GLU A 482 -7.80 4.75 -38.23
C GLU A 482 -6.81 3.61 -37.94
N ASN A 483 -7.38 2.46 -37.56
CA ASN A 483 -6.63 1.29 -37.16
C ASN A 483 -6.08 0.55 -38.40
N VAL A 484 -4.86 0.04 -38.31
CA VAL A 484 -4.23 -0.75 -39.39
C VAL A 484 -4.81 -2.17 -39.36
N PRO A 485 -5.22 -2.78 -40.49
CA PRO A 485 -5.69 -4.18 -40.49
C PRO A 485 -4.65 -5.11 -39.87
N ALA A 486 -5.08 -5.96 -38.93
CA ALA A 486 -4.20 -6.92 -38.26
C ALA A 486 -3.62 -7.91 -39.28
N THR A 487 -2.30 -8.08 -39.29
CA THR A 487 -1.62 -9.11 -40.10
C THR A 487 -1.86 -10.51 -39.52
N ALA A 488 -1.64 -11.56 -40.32
CA ALA A 488 -1.72 -12.95 -39.84
C ALA A 488 -0.76 -13.21 -38.66
N SER A 489 0.41 -12.57 -38.66
CA SER A 489 1.37 -12.63 -37.54
C SER A 489 0.85 -11.97 -36.26
N ALA A 490 0.17 -10.83 -36.38
CA ALA A 490 -0.47 -10.15 -35.25
C ALA A 490 -1.56 -11.01 -34.60
N GLN A 491 -2.38 -11.68 -35.42
CA GLN A 491 -3.40 -12.60 -34.92
C GLN A 491 -2.79 -13.83 -34.24
N ALA A 492 -1.70 -14.39 -34.79
CA ALA A 492 -0.99 -15.49 -34.16
C ALA A 492 -0.44 -15.10 -32.77
N ARG A 493 0.14 -13.89 -32.65
CA ARG A 493 0.65 -13.37 -31.38
C ARG A 493 -0.48 -13.20 -30.34
N LEU A 494 -1.64 -12.69 -30.75
CA LEU A 494 -2.81 -12.58 -29.85
C LEU A 494 -3.34 -13.93 -29.37
N ARG A 495 -3.21 -15.00 -30.17
CA ARG A 495 -3.55 -16.37 -29.72
C ARG A 495 -2.60 -16.87 -28.64
N ILE A 496 -1.29 -16.59 -28.78
CA ILE A 496 -0.29 -16.92 -27.75
C ILE A 496 -0.60 -16.15 -26.45
N VAL A 497 -0.85 -14.84 -26.56
CA VAL A 497 -1.25 -14.00 -25.40
C VAL A 497 -2.50 -14.55 -24.72
N HIS A 498 -3.52 -14.95 -25.49
CA HIS A 498 -4.73 -15.56 -24.95
C HIS A 498 -4.43 -16.85 -24.20
N ALA A 499 -3.67 -17.78 -24.81
CA ALA A 499 -3.32 -19.06 -24.19
C ALA A 499 -2.52 -18.87 -22.90
N SER A 500 -1.52 -17.97 -22.91
CA SER A 500 -0.73 -17.63 -21.73
C SER A 500 -1.57 -16.96 -20.64
N ALA A 501 -2.53 -16.10 -21.01
CA ALA A 501 -3.45 -15.50 -20.06
C ALA A 501 -4.39 -16.54 -19.42
N VAL A 502 -4.89 -17.51 -20.20
CA VAL A 502 -5.69 -18.62 -19.65
C VAL A 502 -4.86 -19.44 -18.67
N ALA A 503 -3.60 -19.75 -18.95
CA ALA A 503 -2.74 -20.47 -18.01
C ALA A 503 -2.44 -19.64 -16.74
N MET A 504 -2.25 -18.32 -16.88
CA MET A 504 -1.92 -17.43 -15.77
C MET A 504 -3.05 -17.24 -14.76
N ILE A 505 -4.32 -17.49 -15.13
CA ILE A 505 -5.44 -17.37 -14.19
C ILE A 505 -5.36 -18.43 -13.08
N GLU A 506 -4.69 -19.56 -13.34
CA GLU A 506 -4.56 -20.68 -12.39
C GLU A 506 -3.43 -20.46 -11.37
N VAL A 507 -2.61 -19.44 -11.55
CA VAL A 507 -1.45 -19.16 -10.69
C VAL A 507 -1.90 -18.47 -9.39
N PRO A 508 -1.40 -18.86 -8.21
CA PRO A 508 -1.89 -18.40 -6.89
C PRO A 508 -1.41 -16.98 -6.52
N HIS A 509 -1.55 -16.02 -7.42
CA HIS A 509 -1.11 -14.63 -7.23
C HIS A 509 -2.24 -13.65 -7.54
N ALA A 510 -2.95 -13.18 -6.50
CA ALA A 510 -4.17 -12.40 -6.63
C ALA A 510 -4.07 -11.15 -7.53
N THR A 511 -2.97 -10.39 -7.44
CA THR A 511 -2.77 -9.20 -8.30
C THR A 511 -2.57 -9.58 -9.77
N ALA A 512 -1.82 -10.65 -10.04
CA ALA A 512 -1.62 -11.15 -11.39
C ALA A 512 -2.93 -11.71 -11.96
N GLN A 513 -3.66 -12.51 -11.18
CA GLN A 513 -4.97 -13.06 -11.54
C GLN A 513 -5.95 -11.94 -11.89
N PHE A 514 -6.03 -10.86 -11.12
CA PHE A 514 -6.93 -9.74 -11.41
C PHE A 514 -6.62 -9.09 -12.76
N MET A 515 -5.35 -8.76 -13.02
CA MET A 515 -4.92 -8.14 -14.28
C MET A 515 -5.22 -9.05 -15.49
N VAL A 516 -4.95 -10.35 -15.33
CA VAL A 516 -5.19 -11.35 -16.36
C VAL A 516 -6.68 -11.58 -16.58
N ALA A 517 -7.48 -11.71 -15.51
CA ALA A 517 -8.94 -11.85 -15.59
C ALA A 517 -9.58 -10.69 -16.34
N ARG A 518 -9.13 -9.47 -16.05
CA ARG A 518 -9.56 -8.27 -16.78
C ARG A 518 -9.17 -8.33 -18.25
N THR A 519 -7.93 -8.72 -18.55
CA THR A 519 -7.45 -8.86 -19.93
C THR A 519 -8.27 -9.89 -20.70
N LEU A 520 -8.50 -11.08 -20.12
CA LEU A 520 -9.32 -12.15 -20.69
C LEU A 520 -10.77 -11.70 -20.91
N GLN A 521 -11.34 -10.95 -19.97
CA GLN A 521 -12.68 -10.38 -20.10
C GLN A 521 -12.78 -9.42 -21.29
N GLU A 522 -11.81 -8.52 -21.44
CA GLU A 522 -11.77 -7.58 -22.57
C GLU A 522 -11.58 -8.32 -23.91
N MET A 523 -10.67 -9.29 -23.95
CA MET A 523 -10.42 -10.17 -25.10
C MET A 523 -11.69 -10.93 -25.52
N PHE A 524 -12.37 -11.57 -24.56
CA PHE A 524 -13.63 -12.28 -24.77
C PHE A 524 -14.74 -11.35 -25.30
N ALA A 525 -14.89 -10.17 -24.69
CA ALA A 525 -15.91 -9.20 -25.08
C ALA A 525 -15.65 -8.53 -26.45
N SER A 526 -14.38 -8.47 -26.88
CA SER A 526 -13.96 -8.03 -28.22
C SER A 526 -14.00 -9.16 -29.26
N GLY A 527 -14.29 -10.39 -28.85
CA GLY A 527 -14.36 -11.55 -29.74
C GLY A 527 -13.00 -12.11 -30.16
N ILE A 528 -11.97 -11.89 -29.35
CA ILE A 528 -10.59 -12.27 -29.61
C ILE A 528 -10.21 -13.31 -28.57
N GLY A 529 -10.56 -14.57 -28.84
CA GLY A 529 -10.42 -15.67 -27.89
C GLY A 529 -11.78 -16.21 -27.43
N ARG A 530 -11.84 -17.54 -27.23
CA ARG A 530 -12.98 -18.24 -26.64
C ARG A 530 -12.54 -18.75 -25.27
N LEU A 531 -13.42 -18.63 -24.29
CA LEU A 531 -13.21 -19.17 -22.95
C LEU A 531 -14.12 -20.38 -22.78
N ASP A 532 -13.57 -21.45 -22.20
CA ASP A 532 -14.39 -22.55 -21.71
C ASP A 532 -15.16 -22.10 -20.45
N LEU A 533 -16.14 -22.91 -20.04
CA LEU A 533 -16.98 -22.57 -18.88
C LEU A 533 -16.15 -22.40 -17.61
N ALA A 534 -15.16 -23.29 -17.38
CA ALA A 534 -14.34 -23.27 -16.19
C ALA A 534 -13.49 -22.00 -16.07
N THR A 535 -12.81 -21.60 -17.14
CA THR A 535 -12.00 -20.38 -17.17
C THR A 535 -12.88 -19.14 -17.03
N LEU A 536 -14.05 -19.09 -17.70
CA LEU A 536 -14.94 -17.95 -17.57
C LEU A 536 -15.48 -17.79 -16.15
N VAL A 537 -15.89 -18.88 -15.49
CA VAL A 537 -16.34 -18.84 -14.09
C VAL A 537 -15.24 -18.29 -13.19
N ARG A 538 -13.99 -18.76 -13.34
CA ARG A 538 -12.83 -18.23 -12.59
C ARG A 538 -12.60 -16.74 -12.84
N VAL A 539 -12.57 -16.31 -14.11
CA VAL A 539 -12.42 -14.90 -14.49
C VAL A 539 -13.49 -14.04 -13.80
N VAL A 540 -14.74 -14.49 -13.85
CA VAL A 540 -15.88 -13.80 -13.25
C VAL A 540 -15.76 -13.75 -11.72
N CYS A 541 -15.40 -14.86 -11.06
CA CYS A 541 -15.14 -14.89 -9.62
C CYS A 541 -14.07 -13.88 -9.22
N VAL A 542 -12.89 -13.92 -9.86
CA VAL A 542 -11.77 -12.99 -9.60
C VAL A 542 -12.22 -11.53 -9.75
N LEU A 543 -12.93 -11.19 -10.83
CA LEU A 543 -13.40 -9.82 -11.09
C LEU A 543 -14.48 -9.34 -10.11
N CYS A 544 -15.31 -10.25 -9.55
CA CYS A 544 -16.24 -9.93 -8.48
C CYS A 544 -15.52 -9.54 -7.19
N GLY A 545 -14.48 -10.28 -6.81
CA GLY A 545 -13.86 -10.17 -5.49
C GLY A 545 -12.60 -9.30 -5.38
N ALA A 546 -11.95 -8.96 -6.49
CA ALA A 546 -10.70 -8.21 -6.45
C ALA A 546 -10.89 -6.80 -5.89
N VAL A 547 -10.07 -6.39 -4.92
CA VAL A 547 -10.17 -5.06 -4.26
C VAL A 547 -10.02 -3.92 -5.27
N GLU A 548 -9.18 -4.12 -6.28
CA GLU A 548 -8.89 -3.15 -7.34
C GLU A 548 -9.99 -3.08 -8.41
N SER A 549 -10.96 -4.02 -8.41
CA SER A 549 -12.02 -4.07 -9.42
C SER A 549 -13.03 -2.94 -9.23
N PRO A 550 -13.24 -2.06 -10.24
CA PRO A 550 -14.22 -0.99 -10.14
C PRO A 550 -15.62 -1.56 -9.91
N PRO A 551 -16.48 -0.88 -9.14
CA PRO A 551 -17.78 -1.43 -8.70
C PRO A 551 -18.70 -1.83 -9.86
N ALA A 552 -18.61 -1.12 -10.99
CA ALA A 552 -19.33 -1.46 -12.21
C ALA A 552 -18.85 -2.79 -12.84
N LEU A 553 -17.54 -3.03 -12.86
CA LEU A 553 -16.96 -4.28 -13.40
C LEU A 553 -17.29 -5.46 -12.51
N ALA A 554 -17.17 -5.32 -11.19
CA ALA A 554 -17.52 -6.37 -10.24
C ALA A 554 -19.02 -6.74 -10.31
N SER A 555 -19.90 -5.75 -10.50
CA SER A 555 -21.34 -6.00 -10.68
C SER A 555 -21.64 -6.62 -12.06
N SER A 556 -20.87 -6.26 -13.09
CA SER A 556 -21.00 -6.83 -14.45
C SER A 556 -20.60 -8.30 -14.45
N ALA A 557 -19.54 -8.64 -13.73
CA ALA A 557 -19.14 -10.02 -13.45
C ALA A 557 -20.26 -10.77 -12.70
N GLY A 558 -20.83 -10.19 -11.64
CA GLY A 558 -21.93 -10.81 -10.89
C GLY A 558 -23.19 -11.09 -11.73
N LEU A 559 -23.61 -10.16 -12.59
CA LEU A 559 -24.70 -10.40 -13.54
C LEU A 559 -24.34 -11.41 -14.64
N THR A 560 -23.06 -11.53 -14.98
CA THR A 560 -22.59 -12.57 -15.91
C THR A 560 -22.74 -13.95 -15.28
N LEU A 561 -22.47 -14.13 -13.98
CA LEU A 561 -22.81 -15.38 -13.27
C LEU A 561 -24.29 -15.69 -13.36
N GLN A 562 -25.16 -14.69 -13.24
CA GLN A 562 -26.61 -14.90 -13.34
C GLN A 562 -27.00 -15.47 -14.71
N ARG A 563 -26.44 -14.90 -15.79
CA ARG A 563 -26.68 -15.41 -17.15
C ARG A 563 -26.14 -16.82 -17.33
N LEU A 564 -24.95 -17.11 -16.79
CA LEU A 564 -24.39 -18.46 -16.84
C LEU A 564 -25.29 -19.45 -16.09
N CYS A 565 -25.80 -19.12 -14.91
CA CYS A 565 -26.72 -19.97 -14.15
C CYS A 565 -28.09 -20.16 -14.81
N ALA A 566 -28.47 -19.29 -15.74
CA ALA A 566 -29.71 -19.42 -16.50
C ALA A 566 -29.57 -20.37 -17.70
N VAL A 567 -28.33 -20.63 -18.14
CA VAL A 567 -28.02 -21.41 -19.35
C VAL A 567 -27.41 -22.77 -19.00
N TYR A 568 -26.54 -22.80 -17.99
CA TYR A 568 -25.87 -23.99 -17.47
C TYR A 568 -26.44 -24.39 -16.11
N SER A 569 -26.35 -25.67 -15.74
CA SER A 569 -26.79 -26.14 -14.43
C SER A 569 -25.90 -25.51 -13.35
N ALA A 570 -26.49 -24.65 -12.51
CA ALA A 570 -25.74 -24.03 -11.43
C ALA A 570 -25.15 -25.09 -10.48
N ALA A 571 -25.88 -26.18 -10.22
CA ALA A 571 -25.47 -27.23 -9.30
C ALA A 571 -24.43 -28.19 -9.89
N ASP A 572 -24.56 -28.55 -11.18
CA ASP A 572 -23.75 -29.60 -11.80
C ASP A 572 -22.57 -29.06 -12.60
N ASP A 573 -22.69 -27.87 -13.21
CA ASP A 573 -21.68 -27.33 -14.12
C ASP A 573 -20.84 -26.22 -13.45
N ILE A 574 -21.49 -25.31 -12.73
CA ILE A 574 -20.83 -24.10 -12.19
C ILE A 574 -20.24 -24.35 -10.80
N VAL A 575 -21.02 -24.92 -9.88
CA VAL A 575 -20.62 -25.13 -8.48
C VAL A 575 -19.36 -25.98 -8.34
N PRO A 576 -19.16 -27.08 -9.09
CA PRO A 576 -17.92 -27.85 -9.00
C PRO A 576 -16.68 -27.03 -9.33
N VAL A 577 -16.76 -26.12 -10.31
CA VAL A 577 -15.65 -25.20 -10.66
C VAL A 577 -15.39 -24.19 -9.53
N VAL A 578 -16.46 -23.66 -8.93
CA VAL A 578 -16.34 -22.71 -7.81
C VAL A 578 -15.71 -23.38 -6.58
N VAL A 579 -16.08 -24.62 -6.26
CA VAL A 579 -15.59 -25.36 -5.08
C VAL A 579 -14.20 -25.97 -5.31
N ALA A 580 -13.80 -26.20 -6.56
CA ALA A 580 -12.49 -26.77 -6.90
C ALA A 580 -11.29 -25.87 -6.52
N ASP A 581 -11.52 -24.56 -6.35
CA ASP A 581 -10.50 -23.60 -5.96
C ASP A 581 -11.07 -22.66 -4.88
N GLU A 582 -10.49 -22.72 -3.68
CA GLU A 582 -10.90 -21.90 -2.53
C GLU A 582 -10.83 -20.39 -2.82
N ALA A 583 -9.96 -19.96 -3.74
CA ALA A 583 -9.85 -18.57 -4.14
C ALA A 583 -11.14 -18.06 -4.80
N ASN A 584 -11.85 -18.90 -5.56
CA ASN A 584 -13.13 -18.53 -6.17
C ASN A 584 -14.17 -18.20 -5.09
N VAL A 585 -14.28 -19.05 -4.06
CA VAL A 585 -15.18 -18.83 -2.92
C VAL A 585 -14.76 -17.56 -2.16
N GLU A 586 -13.47 -17.35 -1.96
CA GLU A 586 -12.93 -16.16 -1.32
C GLU A 586 -13.34 -14.87 -2.08
N HIS A 587 -13.22 -14.86 -3.40
CA HIS A 587 -13.59 -13.73 -4.22
C HIS A 587 -15.10 -13.44 -4.18
N LEU A 588 -15.94 -14.47 -4.21
CA LEU A 588 -17.40 -14.31 -4.06
C LEU A 588 -17.77 -13.72 -2.69
N LEU A 589 -17.12 -14.16 -1.62
CA LEU A 589 -17.34 -13.59 -0.29
C LEU A 589 -16.84 -12.13 -0.18
N ARG A 590 -15.69 -11.80 -0.78
CA ARG A 590 -15.18 -10.42 -0.86
C ARG A 590 -16.12 -9.49 -1.62
N PHE A 591 -16.80 -9.97 -2.66
CA PHE A 591 -17.83 -9.18 -3.35
C PHE A 591 -18.94 -8.74 -2.39
N LEU A 592 -19.39 -9.64 -1.51
CA LEU A 592 -20.45 -9.38 -0.53
C LEU A 592 -20.01 -8.46 0.63
N GLN A 593 -18.71 -8.30 0.87
CA GLN A 593 -18.22 -7.32 1.86
C GLN A 593 -18.34 -5.87 1.40
N ARG A 594 -18.49 -5.61 0.10
CA ARG A 594 -18.49 -4.24 -0.43
C ARG A 594 -19.68 -3.45 0.12
N PRO A 595 -19.48 -2.22 0.63
CA PRO A 595 -20.54 -1.44 1.24
C PRO A 595 -21.61 -1.07 0.20
N ARG A 596 -22.89 -1.16 0.61
CA ARG A 596 -24.07 -0.86 -0.21
C ARG A 596 -24.09 0.58 -0.80
N GLY A 597 -23.23 1.48 -0.31
CA GLY A 597 -23.30 2.94 -0.50
C GLY A 597 -22.58 3.55 -1.72
N ALA A 598 -21.95 2.76 -2.60
CA ALA A 598 -21.57 3.29 -3.91
C ALA A 598 -22.85 3.47 -4.75
N PRO A 599 -23.05 4.60 -5.47
CA PRO A 599 -24.35 4.96 -6.05
C PRO A 599 -24.93 3.80 -6.86
N LEU A 600 -26.10 3.37 -6.38
CA LEU A 600 -26.77 2.11 -6.67
C LEU A 600 -27.09 1.93 -8.15
N LEU A 601 -26.30 1.11 -8.84
CA LEU A 601 -26.79 0.32 -9.96
C LEU A 601 -27.70 -0.76 -9.36
N ARG A 602 -28.99 -0.81 -9.74
CA ARG A 602 -29.92 -1.93 -9.39
C ARG A 602 -29.29 -3.31 -9.56
N GLY A 603 -28.32 -3.45 -10.48
CA GLY A 603 -27.58 -4.67 -10.74
C GLY A 603 -26.71 -5.18 -9.57
N HIS A 604 -26.34 -4.35 -8.58
CA HIS A 604 -25.49 -4.80 -7.46
C HIS A 604 -26.24 -5.73 -6.49
N VAL A 605 -27.50 -5.42 -6.17
CA VAL A 605 -28.33 -6.27 -5.30
C VAL A 605 -28.65 -7.59 -5.98
N GLN A 606 -29.03 -7.55 -7.26
CA GLN A 606 -29.27 -8.76 -8.07
C GLN A 606 -28.03 -9.64 -8.16
N SER A 607 -26.85 -9.04 -8.35
CA SER A 607 -25.58 -9.76 -8.33
C SER A 607 -25.32 -10.42 -6.97
N ALA A 608 -25.61 -9.73 -5.87
CA ALA A 608 -25.42 -10.27 -4.52
C ALA A 608 -26.35 -11.47 -4.23
N GLU A 609 -27.62 -11.40 -4.68
CA GLU A 609 -28.56 -12.52 -4.58
C GLU A 609 -28.04 -13.77 -5.33
N VAL A 610 -27.56 -13.59 -6.55
CA VAL A 610 -26.98 -14.69 -7.36
C VAL A 610 -25.72 -15.26 -6.72
N VAL A 611 -24.80 -14.39 -6.28
CA VAL A 611 -23.56 -14.81 -5.63
C VAL A 611 -23.83 -15.58 -4.34
N THR A 612 -24.76 -15.10 -3.51
CA THR A 612 -25.15 -15.84 -2.28
C THR A 612 -25.87 -17.14 -2.57
N HIS A 613 -26.68 -17.21 -3.63
CA HIS A 613 -27.30 -18.45 -4.06
C HIS A 613 -26.24 -19.48 -4.50
N LEU A 614 -25.23 -19.06 -5.26
CA LEU A 614 -24.11 -19.91 -5.65
C LEU A 614 -23.30 -20.40 -4.44
N LEU A 615 -23.01 -19.53 -3.46
CA LEU A 615 -22.36 -19.92 -2.21
C LEU A 615 -23.19 -20.95 -1.42
N ARG A 616 -24.51 -20.80 -1.42
CA ARG A 616 -25.41 -21.78 -0.82
C ARG A 616 -25.32 -23.14 -1.52
N LEU A 617 -25.36 -23.16 -2.85
CA LEU A 617 -25.25 -24.40 -3.62
C LEU A 617 -23.87 -25.04 -3.44
N ALA A 618 -22.80 -24.25 -3.39
CA ALA A 618 -21.45 -24.71 -3.09
C ALA A 618 -21.37 -25.39 -1.71
N ALA A 619 -21.97 -24.79 -0.68
CA ALA A 619 -22.01 -25.39 0.66
C ALA A 619 -22.84 -26.69 0.70
N ARG A 620 -23.95 -26.76 -0.04
CA ARG A 620 -24.73 -28.00 -0.19
C ARG A 620 -23.91 -29.07 -0.91
N HIS A 621 -23.20 -28.73 -1.98
CA HIS A 621 -22.32 -29.65 -2.69
C HIS A 621 -21.22 -30.21 -1.76
N ILE A 622 -20.56 -29.35 -0.97
CA ILE A 622 -19.57 -29.79 0.04
C ILE A 622 -20.21 -30.75 1.06
N GLN A 623 -21.44 -30.45 1.51
CA GLN A 623 -22.18 -31.31 2.44
C GLN A 623 -22.53 -32.67 1.83
N ASP A 624 -23.07 -32.68 0.61
CA ASP A 624 -23.58 -33.88 -0.07
C ASP A 624 -22.44 -34.78 -0.55
N ALA A 625 -21.34 -34.19 -1.02
CA ALA A 625 -20.12 -34.90 -1.39
C ALA A 625 -19.29 -35.33 -0.16
N ALA A 626 -19.70 -34.93 1.05
CA ALA A 626 -18.97 -35.14 2.30
C ALA A 626 -17.48 -34.72 2.20
N LEU A 627 -17.22 -33.59 1.54
CA LEU A 627 -15.89 -32.98 1.44
C LEU A 627 -15.51 -32.33 2.76
N ASN A 628 -14.21 -32.25 3.05
CA ASN A 628 -13.73 -31.50 4.21
C ASN A 628 -13.95 -30.00 3.96
N PRO A 629 -14.80 -29.31 4.76
CA PRO A 629 -15.06 -27.90 4.54
C PRO A 629 -13.79 -27.03 4.70
N SER A 630 -12.78 -27.51 5.43
CA SER A 630 -11.53 -26.76 5.61
C SER A 630 -10.62 -26.80 4.38
N ASP A 631 -10.83 -27.73 3.45
CA ASP A 631 -10.03 -27.85 2.22
C ASP A 631 -10.67 -27.10 1.04
N SER A 632 -11.96 -26.76 1.14
CA SER A 632 -12.74 -26.07 0.09
C SER A 632 -13.08 -24.63 0.44
N MET A 633 -12.84 -24.20 1.68
CA MET A 633 -13.14 -22.87 2.17
C MET A 633 -11.84 -22.17 2.57
N PRO A 634 -11.65 -20.89 2.19
CA PRO A 634 -10.43 -20.17 2.52
C PRO A 634 -10.26 -20.02 4.03
N GLU A 635 -9.02 -19.94 4.53
CA GLU A 635 -8.73 -19.71 5.95
C GLU A 635 -9.40 -18.43 6.49
N SER A 636 -9.53 -17.41 5.64
CA SER A 636 -10.17 -16.13 5.93
C SER A 636 -11.71 -16.19 5.99
N SER A 637 -12.31 -17.33 5.59
CA SER A 637 -13.76 -17.51 5.42
C SER A 637 -14.59 -17.02 6.61
N SER A 638 -14.16 -17.28 7.85
CA SER A 638 -14.90 -16.85 9.05
C SER A 638 -15.05 -15.32 9.11
N THR A 639 -13.96 -14.59 8.90
CA THR A 639 -13.99 -13.12 8.89
C THR A 639 -14.78 -12.58 7.70
N LEU A 640 -14.65 -13.22 6.54
CA LEU A 640 -15.34 -12.82 5.33
C LEU A 640 -16.86 -13.03 5.45
N PHE A 641 -17.30 -14.17 5.97
CA PHE A 641 -18.71 -14.47 6.23
C PHE A 641 -19.32 -13.54 7.27
N GLN A 642 -18.61 -13.25 8.35
CA GLN A 642 -19.11 -12.36 9.40
C GLN A 642 -19.34 -10.95 8.84
N ALA A 643 -18.37 -10.43 8.10
CA ALA A 643 -18.49 -9.14 7.44
C ALA A 643 -19.62 -9.15 6.40
N ALA A 644 -19.71 -10.17 5.54
CA ALA A 644 -20.78 -10.29 4.55
C ALA A 644 -22.17 -10.34 5.21
N TRP A 645 -22.37 -11.18 6.22
CA TRP A 645 -23.66 -11.26 6.92
C TRP A 645 -24.00 -9.93 7.60
N SER A 646 -23.03 -9.26 8.25
CA SER A 646 -23.26 -7.94 8.86
C SER A 646 -23.68 -6.88 7.84
N ASN A 647 -23.12 -6.92 6.62
CA ASN A 647 -23.46 -6.00 5.54
C ASN A 647 -24.81 -6.33 4.88
N TRP A 648 -25.27 -7.58 4.95
CA TRP A 648 -26.47 -8.05 4.26
C TRP A 648 -27.65 -8.47 5.16
N HIS A 649 -27.55 -8.36 6.48
CA HIS A 649 -28.55 -8.90 7.43
C HIS A 649 -29.99 -8.37 7.24
N ASP A 650 -30.14 -7.16 6.68
CA ASP A 650 -31.45 -6.54 6.40
C ASP A 650 -32.11 -7.04 5.10
N GLN A 651 -31.33 -7.59 4.19
CA GLN A 651 -31.82 -8.07 2.89
C GLN A 651 -32.19 -9.54 3.02
N TYR A 652 -33.48 -9.84 2.96
CA TYR A 652 -34.01 -11.17 3.27
C TYR A 652 -33.34 -12.30 2.48
N PHE A 653 -33.30 -12.18 1.14
CA PHE A 653 -32.78 -13.25 0.27
C PHE A 653 -31.29 -13.52 0.52
N VAL A 654 -30.49 -12.45 0.57
CA VAL A 654 -29.04 -12.52 0.75
C VAL A 654 -28.69 -13.04 2.16
N SER A 655 -29.34 -12.51 3.20
CA SER A 655 -29.12 -12.95 4.59
C SER A 655 -29.53 -14.40 4.82
N THR A 656 -30.69 -14.82 4.31
CA THR A 656 -31.17 -16.20 4.43
C THR A 656 -30.25 -17.18 3.69
N ALA A 657 -29.79 -16.84 2.49
CA ALA A 657 -28.84 -17.69 1.77
C ALA A 657 -27.50 -17.83 2.52
N LEU A 658 -26.98 -16.77 3.13
CA LEU A 658 -25.77 -16.83 3.97
C LEU A 658 -25.96 -17.66 5.25
N GLU A 659 -27.15 -17.56 5.86
CA GLU A 659 -27.53 -18.38 7.02
C GLU A 659 -27.59 -19.87 6.66
N GLU A 660 -28.25 -20.22 5.56
CA GLU A 660 -28.33 -21.58 5.04
C GLU A 660 -26.94 -22.12 4.65
N THR A 661 -26.11 -21.28 4.05
CA THR A 661 -24.71 -21.61 3.73
C THR A 661 -23.93 -21.98 5.00
N SER A 662 -24.08 -21.19 6.06
CA SER A 662 -23.42 -21.42 7.35
C SER A 662 -23.90 -22.72 8.01
N LEU A 663 -25.20 -23.00 7.94
CA LEU A 663 -25.80 -24.24 8.43
C LEU A 663 -25.32 -25.47 7.64
N ALA A 664 -25.26 -25.37 6.31
CA ALA A 664 -24.79 -26.45 5.44
C ALA A 664 -23.30 -26.76 5.68
N LEU A 665 -22.44 -25.75 5.80
CA LEU A 665 -21.02 -25.93 6.11
C LEU A 665 -20.79 -26.54 7.51
N HIS A 666 -21.61 -26.16 8.50
CA HIS A 666 -21.54 -26.77 9.83
C HIS A 666 -21.90 -28.26 9.78
N ARG A 667 -23.01 -28.61 9.11
CA ARG A 667 -23.43 -30.02 8.90
C ARG A 667 -22.41 -30.80 8.08
N ALA A 668 -21.79 -30.18 7.08
CA ALA A 668 -20.74 -30.81 6.29
C ALA A 668 -19.54 -31.19 7.16
N GLY A 669 -19.14 -30.33 8.10
CA GLY A 669 -18.07 -30.64 9.07
C GLY A 669 -18.42 -31.80 9.99
N GLU A 670 -19.65 -31.85 10.51
CA GLU A 670 -20.15 -32.97 11.31
C GLU A 670 -20.18 -34.28 10.49
N ASN A 671 -20.70 -34.24 9.27
CA ASN A 671 -20.76 -35.39 8.37
C ASN A 671 -19.36 -35.91 8.03
N PHE A 672 -18.42 -35.01 7.70
CA PHE A 672 -17.04 -35.37 7.40
C PHE A 672 -16.35 -36.02 8.59
N THR A 673 -16.46 -35.43 9.79
CA THR A 673 -15.84 -35.99 11.01
C THR A 673 -16.42 -37.35 11.38
N ALA A 674 -17.75 -37.53 11.27
CA ALA A 674 -18.41 -38.81 11.49
C ALA A 674 -17.96 -39.87 10.47
N LEU A 675 -17.89 -39.51 9.18
CA LEU A 675 -17.44 -40.41 8.11
C LEU A 675 -15.96 -40.79 8.29
N HIS A 676 -15.11 -39.83 8.62
CA HIS A 676 -13.69 -40.04 8.87
C HIS A 676 -13.46 -40.96 10.08
N ALA A 677 -14.18 -40.73 11.18
CA ALA A 677 -14.16 -41.60 12.35
C ALA A 677 -14.61 -43.03 12.02
N ALA A 678 -15.66 -43.19 11.22
CA ALA A 678 -16.12 -44.50 10.75
C ALA A 678 -15.06 -45.22 9.89
N ARG A 679 -14.40 -44.51 8.97
CA ARG A 679 -13.30 -45.07 8.15
C ARG A 679 -12.09 -45.47 9.00
N LEU A 680 -11.72 -44.67 10.01
CA LEU A 680 -10.66 -45.00 10.96
C LEU A 680 -11.01 -46.22 11.82
N ALA A 681 -12.28 -46.37 12.21
CA ALA A 681 -12.76 -47.54 12.94
C ALA A 681 -12.68 -48.82 12.07
N MET A 682 -13.13 -48.76 10.81
CA MET A 682 -13.08 -49.90 9.88
C MET A 682 -11.65 -50.34 9.54
N THR A 683 -10.72 -49.41 9.40
CA THR A 683 -9.30 -49.72 9.15
C THR A 683 -8.62 -50.33 10.37
N LYS A 684 -9.04 -49.97 11.60
CA LYS A 684 -8.58 -50.62 12.83
C LYS A 684 -9.15 -52.02 13.01
N THR A 685 -10.42 -52.26 12.64
CA THR A 685 -11.03 -53.61 12.69
C THR A 685 -10.44 -54.57 11.66
N ASN A 686 -10.00 -54.08 10.50
CA ASN A 686 -9.29 -54.91 9.51
C ASN A 686 -7.86 -55.32 9.92
N ARG A 687 -7.30 -54.73 10.99
CA ARG A 687 -5.95 -55.10 11.50
C ARG A 687 -5.96 -56.10 12.65
N VAL A 688 -7.12 -56.51 13.18
CA VAL A 688 -7.18 -57.48 14.27
C VAL A 688 -8.39 -58.40 14.11
N THR A 689 -8.22 -59.58 13.50
CA THR A 689 -8.52 -60.90 14.12
C THR A 689 -8.40 -62.09 13.13
N PRO A 690 -7.86 -63.26 13.54
CA PRO A 690 -8.11 -64.55 12.89
C PRO A 690 -9.51 -65.10 13.29
N PRO A 691 -10.02 -66.17 12.66
CA PRO A 691 -11.46 -66.30 12.41
C PRO A 691 -12.27 -67.04 13.49
N ALA A 692 -13.58 -66.71 13.47
CA ALA A 692 -14.77 -67.48 13.85
C ALA A 692 -15.55 -67.03 15.12
N PRO A 693 -16.88 -67.28 15.22
CA PRO A 693 -17.91 -67.50 14.18
C PRO A 693 -19.09 -66.49 14.28
N ALA A 694 -19.98 -66.54 13.29
CA ALA A 694 -21.09 -65.63 13.00
C ALA A 694 -22.35 -65.83 13.92
N PRO A 695 -23.49 -65.18 13.62
CA PRO A 695 -23.85 -63.82 14.02
C PRO A 695 -25.08 -63.80 14.94
N ARG A 696 -25.26 -62.76 15.75
CA ARG A 696 -26.56 -62.46 16.37
C ARG A 696 -27.23 -61.32 15.59
N PRO A 697 -28.53 -61.44 15.25
CA PRO A 697 -29.21 -60.43 14.45
C PRO A 697 -29.33 -59.12 15.23
N PRO A 698 -29.16 -57.94 14.59
CA PRO A 698 -29.46 -56.69 15.26
C PRO A 698 -30.96 -56.61 15.49
N LYS A 699 -31.35 -56.39 16.76
CA LYS A 699 -32.70 -55.97 17.12
C LYS A 699 -33.00 -54.67 16.37
N TRP A 700 -34.09 -54.68 15.63
CA TRP A 700 -34.66 -53.51 14.97
C TRP A 700 -35.02 -52.47 16.03
N ALA A 701 -34.11 -51.53 16.28
CA ALA A 701 -34.43 -50.31 16.98
C ALA A 701 -35.12 -49.38 15.99
N SER A 702 -36.45 -49.34 16.09
CA SER A 702 -37.34 -48.23 15.75
C SER A 702 -36.67 -47.02 15.10
N LEU A 703 -37.13 -46.64 13.90
CA LEU A 703 -36.97 -45.30 13.32
C LEU A 703 -37.27 -44.25 14.40
N ARG A 704 -36.23 -43.73 15.05
CA ARG A 704 -36.31 -42.48 15.78
C ARG A 704 -36.28 -41.37 14.74
N ARG A 705 -37.26 -40.47 14.80
CA ARG A 705 -37.20 -39.15 14.18
C ARG A 705 -35.79 -38.56 14.42
N PRO A 706 -35.18 -37.84 13.45
CA PRO A 706 -33.92 -37.17 13.69
C PRO A 706 -34.09 -36.29 14.93
N ALA A 707 -33.31 -36.60 15.96
CA ALA A 707 -33.33 -35.86 17.20
C ALA A 707 -32.89 -34.43 16.89
N ALA A 708 -33.64 -33.45 17.40
CA ALA A 708 -33.24 -32.06 17.41
C ALA A 708 -31.81 -31.97 17.99
N VAL A 709 -30.87 -31.58 17.12
CA VAL A 709 -29.46 -31.39 17.46
C VAL A 709 -29.39 -30.34 18.57
N ARG A 710 -28.80 -30.71 19.72
CA ARG A 710 -28.50 -29.73 20.78
C ARG A 710 -27.31 -28.87 20.32
N PRO A 711 -27.43 -27.54 20.27
CA PRO A 711 -26.36 -26.66 19.82
C PRO A 711 -25.46 -26.33 21.01
N THR A 712 -24.27 -26.93 21.11
CA THR A 712 -23.30 -26.56 22.17
C THR A 712 -21.95 -26.06 21.67
N ASP A 713 -21.57 -26.27 20.41
CA ASP A 713 -20.36 -25.66 19.84
C ASP A 713 -20.73 -24.75 18.66
N GLY A 714 -20.25 -23.50 18.69
CA GLY A 714 -20.55 -22.51 17.66
C GLY A 714 -20.03 -22.94 16.28
N SER A 715 -20.60 -22.38 15.20
CA SER A 715 -20.04 -22.61 13.87
C SER A 715 -18.66 -21.97 13.76
N LYS A 716 -17.71 -22.64 13.10
CA LYS A 716 -16.34 -22.11 12.83
C LYS A 716 -16.37 -20.80 12.01
N TYR A 717 -17.49 -20.51 11.36
CA TYR A 717 -17.63 -19.43 10.37
C TYR A 717 -18.34 -18.17 10.90
N LEU A 718 -19.18 -18.28 11.93
CA LEU A 718 -19.87 -17.14 12.54
C LEU A 718 -19.47 -16.98 14.00
N SER A 719 -19.50 -15.74 14.51
CA SER A 719 -19.31 -15.52 15.94
C SER A 719 -20.43 -16.20 16.73
N ARG A 720 -20.18 -16.53 17.99
CA ARG A 720 -21.17 -17.19 18.85
C ARG A 720 -22.49 -16.42 18.92
N GLU A 721 -22.42 -15.09 19.00
CA GLU A 721 -23.59 -14.21 19.02
C GLU A 721 -24.35 -14.25 17.69
N MET A 722 -23.64 -14.15 16.57
CA MET A 722 -24.25 -14.26 15.24
C MET A 722 -24.91 -15.62 15.02
N TRP A 723 -24.25 -16.70 15.46
CA TRP A 723 -24.79 -18.06 15.35
C TRP A 723 -26.11 -18.22 16.14
N GLN A 724 -26.20 -17.63 17.34
CA GLN A 724 -27.45 -17.62 18.10
C GLN A 724 -28.56 -16.87 17.36
N VAL A 725 -28.24 -15.76 16.70
CA VAL A 725 -29.20 -15.02 15.88
C VAL A 725 -29.65 -15.85 14.67
N VAL A 726 -28.73 -16.55 14.00
CA VAL A 726 -29.07 -17.45 12.89
C VAL A 726 -30.01 -18.57 13.33
N LEU A 727 -29.71 -19.24 14.45
CA LEU A 727 -30.57 -20.31 14.99
C LEU A 727 -31.96 -19.77 15.39
N MET A 728 -32.01 -18.58 15.99
CA MET A 728 -33.26 -17.92 16.35
C MET A 728 -34.08 -17.57 15.11
N ARG A 729 -33.48 -16.95 14.08
CA ARG A 729 -34.14 -16.64 12.80
C ARG A 729 -34.62 -17.91 12.08
N GLN A 730 -33.84 -19.00 12.11
CA GLN A 730 -34.25 -20.29 11.57
C GLN A 730 -35.46 -20.86 12.31
N SER A 731 -35.45 -20.84 13.64
CA SER A 731 -36.58 -21.30 14.46
C SER A 731 -37.86 -20.50 14.16
N VAL A 732 -37.75 -19.18 13.99
CA VAL A 732 -38.89 -18.31 13.63
C VAL A 732 -39.43 -18.66 12.24
N ARG A 733 -38.55 -18.92 11.25
CA ARG A 733 -38.97 -19.37 9.92
C ARG A 733 -39.69 -20.71 9.97
N ASP A 734 -39.13 -21.70 10.65
CA ASP A 734 -39.72 -23.04 10.76
C ASP A 734 -41.09 -22.99 11.47
N GLU A 735 -41.21 -22.19 12.53
CA GLU A 735 -42.47 -21.97 13.25
C GLU A 735 -43.51 -21.25 12.37
N PHE A 736 -43.08 -20.24 11.61
CA PHE A 736 -43.94 -19.51 10.69
C PHE A 736 -44.43 -20.40 9.55
N ALA A 737 -43.54 -21.17 8.93
CA ALA A 737 -43.88 -22.12 7.87
C ALA A 737 -44.89 -23.16 8.37
N GLY A 738 -44.69 -23.70 9.57
CA GLY A 738 -45.65 -24.63 10.20
C GLY A 738 -47.02 -23.99 10.46
N ALA A 739 -47.05 -22.72 10.87
CA ALA A 739 -48.29 -21.98 11.08
C ALA A 739 -49.03 -21.69 9.77
N VAL A 740 -48.30 -21.31 8.71
CA VAL A 740 -48.84 -21.08 7.36
C VAL A 740 -49.34 -22.37 6.74
N GLN A 741 -48.58 -23.48 6.77
CA GLN A 741 -49.04 -24.78 6.28
C GLN A 741 -50.31 -25.25 7.01
N GLY A 742 -50.35 -25.06 8.33
CA GLY A 742 -51.55 -25.34 9.11
C GLY A 742 -52.74 -24.47 8.67
N LEU A 743 -52.53 -23.18 8.45
CA LEU A 743 -53.56 -22.26 8.00
C LEU A 743 -54.08 -22.61 6.59
N LEU A 744 -53.18 -22.97 5.68
CA LEU A 744 -53.51 -23.41 4.33
C LEU A 744 -54.35 -24.70 4.36
N HIS A 745 -54.01 -25.65 5.22
CA HIS A 745 -54.77 -26.88 5.38
C HIS A 745 -56.22 -26.64 5.84
N GLU A 746 -56.44 -25.63 6.69
CA GLU A 746 -57.76 -25.35 7.27
C GLU A 746 -58.68 -24.54 6.34
N GLY A 747 -58.15 -23.72 5.43
CA GLY A 747 -58.97 -22.77 4.67
C GLY A 747 -58.67 -22.61 3.17
N PHE A 748 -57.53 -23.08 2.66
CA PHE A 748 -57.10 -22.80 1.29
C PHE A 748 -57.99 -23.45 0.22
N ALA A 749 -58.32 -24.75 0.39
CA ALA A 749 -59.14 -25.48 -0.58
C ALA A 749 -60.55 -24.88 -0.76
N GLY A 750 -61.08 -24.25 0.30
CA GLY A 750 -62.39 -23.59 0.28
C GLY A 750 -62.34 -22.07 0.11
N HIS A 751 -61.15 -21.46 -0.05
CA HIS A 751 -60.94 -20.00 -0.03
C HIS A 751 -61.66 -19.32 1.15
N VAL A 752 -61.63 -19.96 2.32
CA VAL A 752 -62.40 -19.56 3.49
C VAL A 752 -61.84 -18.24 4.04
N GLY A 753 -62.72 -17.26 4.28
CA GLY A 753 -62.35 -15.96 4.83
C GLY A 753 -62.03 -16.00 6.33
N PRO A 754 -61.47 -14.93 6.93
CA PRO A 754 -60.98 -14.93 8.31
C PRO A 754 -62.05 -15.30 9.35
N GLY A 755 -63.30 -14.86 9.14
CA GLY A 755 -64.44 -15.10 10.04
C GLY A 755 -64.98 -16.53 9.99
N ASP A 756 -64.78 -17.23 8.86
CA ASP A 756 -65.31 -18.58 8.60
C ASP A 756 -64.26 -19.67 8.87
N LEU A 757 -63.02 -19.29 9.22
CA LEU A 757 -62.02 -20.22 9.70
C LEU A 757 -62.48 -20.88 11.00
N ASN A 758 -62.27 -22.19 11.14
CA ASN A 758 -62.56 -22.87 12.39
C ASN A 758 -61.68 -22.34 13.55
N GLY A 759 -62.00 -22.68 14.80
CA GLY A 759 -61.29 -22.17 15.97
C GLY A 759 -59.79 -22.52 16.03
N ARG A 760 -59.31 -23.46 15.20
CA ARG A 760 -57.87 -23.71 15.02
C ARG A 760 -57.27 -22.79 13.96
N GLY A 761 -57.94 -22.62 12.81
CA GLY A 761 -57.57 -21.70 11.75
C GLY A 761 -57.48 -20.24 12.22
N GLN A 762 -58.43 -19.78 13.06
CA GLN A 762 -58.39 -18.43 13.65
C GLN A 762 -57.16 -18.22 14.56
N ARG A 763 -56.82 -19.22 15.40
CA ARG A 763 -55.61 -19.16 16.25
C ARG A 763 -54.33 -19.16 15.43
N LEU A 764 -54.28 -19.93 14.34
CA LEU A 764 -53.15 -19.94 13.41
C LEU A 764 -53.03 -18.62 12.65
N LEU A 765 -54.15 -18.02 12.22
CA LEU A 765 -54.17 -16.70 11.59
C LEU A 765 -53.66 -15.61 12.55
N GLN A 766 -54.13 -15.58 13.80
CA GLN A 766 -53.63 -14.64 14.81
C GLN A 766 -52.13 -14.82 15.07
N LYS A 767 -51.65 -16.07 15.11
CA LYS A 767 -50.22 -16.37 15.25
C LYS A 767 -49.41 -15.86 14.06
N VAL A 768 -49.87 -16.12 12.84
CA VAL A 768 -49.23 -15.63 11.60
C VAL A 768 -49.18 -14.10 11.58
N LEU A 769 -50.27 -13.41 11.93
CA LEU A 769 -50.31 -11.95 12.01
C LEU A 769 -49.38 -11.39 13.09
N GLY A 770 -49.35 -12.02 14.27
CA GLY A 770 -48.43 -11.64 15.36
C GLY A 770 -46.96 -11.75 14.95
N MET A 771 -46.60 -12.82 14.23
CA MET A 771 -45.25 -13.01 13.70
C MET A 771 -44.91 -12.01 12.57
N ILE A 772 -45.86 -11.69 11.69
CA ILE A 772 -45.68 -10.65 10.67
C ILE A 772 -45.43 -9.28 11.31
N ASN A 773 -46.10 -8.95 12.42
CA ASN A 773 -45.90 -7.68 13.10
C ASN A 773 -44.56 -7.59 13.84
N THR A 774 -44.02 -8.71 14.34
CA THR A 774 -42.74 -8.73 15.07
C THR A 774 -41.52 -8.82 14.17
N SER A 775 -41.62 -9.44 13.00
CA SER A 775 -40.48 -9.63 12.09
C SER A 775 -40.89 -9.58 10.61
N PRO A 776 -41.47 -8.44 10.14
CA PRO A 776 -42.15 -8.36 8.85
C PRO A 776 -41.25 -8.73 7.68
N THR A 777 -40.02 -8.22 7.65
CA THR A 777 -39.07 -8.47 6.55
C THR A 777 -38.66 -9.94 6.46
N LEU A 778 -38.48 -10.61 7.61
CA LEU A 778 -38.07 -12.02 7.67
C LEU A 778 -39.21 -12.96 7.25
N VAL A 779 -40.39 -12.83 7.86
CA VAL A 779 -41.47 -13.80 7.64
C VAL A 779 -42.24 -13.55 6.35
N LEU A 780 -42.36 -12.30 5.89
CA LEU A 780 -42.94 -12.02 4.56
C LEU A 780 -42.00 -12.48 3.45
N GLY A 781 -40.69 -12.24 3.59
CA GLY A 781 -39.71 -12.79 2.67
C GLY A 781 -39.80 -14.32 2.60
N HIS A 782 -39.92 -14.99 3.75
CA HIS A 782 -40.06 -16.44 3.83
C HIS A 782 -41.36 -16.96 3.25
N LEU A 783 -42.48 -16.24 3.45
CA LEU A 783 -43.76 -16.55 2.82
C LEU A 783 -43.62 -16.57 1.29
N HIS A 784 -43.00 -15.54 0.71
CA HIS A 784 -42.83 -15.42 -0.74
C HIS A 784 -41.85 -16.43 -1.34
N ASP A 785 -40.87 -16.89 -0.56
CA ASP A 785 -39.82 -17.81 -1.02
C ASP A 785 -40.20 -19.29 -0.88
N SER A 786 -40.94 -19.65 0.17
CA SER A 786 -41.22 -21.06 0.51
C SER A 786 -42.58 -21.58 0.05
N PHE A 787 -43.49 -20.70 -0.37
CA PHE A 787 -44.86 -21.07 -0.74
C PHE A 787 -45.21 -20.63 -2.18
N PRO A 788 -46.02 -21.40 -2.92
CA PRO A 788 -46.54 -21.03 -4.23
C PRO A 788 -47.28 -19.69 -4.21
N SER A 789 -47.23 -18.96 -5.33
CA SER A 789 -47.85 -17.63 -5.46
C SER A 789 -49.33 -17.59 -5.08
N VAL A 790 -50.08 -18.66 -5.35
CA VAL A 790 -51.51 -18.77 -5.02
C VAL A 790 -51.73 -18.92 -3.51
N GLU A 791 -50.91 -19.72 -2.83
CA GLU A 791 -50.94 -19.89 -1.37
C GLU A 791 -50.54 -18.58 -0.67
N VAL A 792 -49.51 -17.91 -1.18
CA VAL A 792 -49.10 -16.60 -0.71
C VAL A 792 -50.22 -15.57 -0.89
N ALA A 793 -50.86 -15.53 -2.06
CA ALA A 793 -51.97 -14.61 -2.32
C ALA A 793 -53.13 -14.83 -1.34
N TYR A 794 -53.45 -16.09 -1.03
CA TYR A 794 -54.48 -16.42 -0.04
C TYR A 794 -54.11 -15.94 1.37
N VAL A 795 -52.89 -16.21 1.84
CA VAL A 795 -52.44 -15.77 3.17
C VAL A 795 -52.40 -14.23 3.25
N ARG A 796 -51.98 -13.55 2.18
CA ARG A 796 -52.00 -12.08 2.08
C ARG A 796 -53.41 -11.52 2.04
N HIS A 797 -54.34 -12.22 1.39
CA HIS A 797 -55.77 -11.87 1.39
C HIS A 797 -56.38 -11.98 2.79
N LEU A 798 -56.11 -13.07 3.52
CA LEU A 798 -56.51 -13.21 4.92
C LEU A 798 -55.91 -12.12 5.81
N GLN A 799 -54.64 -11.77 5.59
CA GLN A 799 -53.99 -10.69 6.31
C GLN A 799 -54.68 -9.35 6.08
N LEU A 800 -54.99 -9.03 4.82
CA LEU A 800 -55.68 -7.80 4.44
C LEU A 800 -57.08 -7.73 5.05
N LEU A 801 -57.86 -8.81 4.94
CA LEU A 801 -59.22 -8.86 5.49
C LEU A 801 -59.22 -8.78 7.02
N ALA A 802 -58.26 -9.41 7.70
CA ALA A 802 -58.12 -9.30 9.15
C ALA A 802 -57.72 -7.88 9.61
N HIS A 803 -56.93 -7.14 8.81
CA HIS A 803 -56.63 -5.73 9.09
C HIS A 803 -57.84 -4.82 8.88
N LEU A 804 -58.66 -5.09 7.85
CA LEU A 804 -59.88 -4.34 7.58
C LEU A 804 -60.94 -4.58 8.67
N GLN A 805 -61.11 -5.84 9.11
CA GLN A 805 -62.05 -6.20 10.18
C GLN A 805 -61.62 -5.70 11.57
N GLY A 806 -60.33 -5.47 11.80
CA GLY A 806 -59.82 -4.87 13.04
C GLY A 806 -59.98 -3.34 13.13
N HIS A 807 -60.36 -2.68 12.03
CA HIS A 807 -60.56 -1.22 11.99
C HIS A 807 -62.02 -0.78 12.24
N ASP A 808 -62.98 -1.71 12.28
CA ASP A 808 -64.40 -1.41 12.50
C ASP A 808 -64.74 -1.09 13.98
N ASP A 809 -63.81 -1.30 14.93
CA ASP A 809 -64.00 -0.97 16.35
C ASP A 809 -63.58 0.49 16.72
N GLU A 810 -62.95 1.23 15.80
CA GLU A 810 -62.69 2.68 15.95
C GLU A 810 -63.32 3.46 14.79
N ALA A 811 -64.65 3.46 14.73
CA ALA A 811 -65.39 4.38 13.88
C ALA A 811 -65.34 5.80 14.47
N THR A 812 -64.48 6.66 13.92
CA THR A 812 -64.81 8.08 13.71
C THR A 812 -64.83 8.37 12.21
N PRO A 813 -65.90 9.02 11.68
CA PRO A 813 -66.09 9.19 10.25
C PRO A 813 -65.13 10.25 9.69
N ILE A 814 -64.73 10.00 8.44
CA ILE A 814 -63.81 10.76 7.57
C ILE A 814 -64.25 12.20 7.37
#